data_AF-A0A8H4NYW4-F1
#
_entry.id   AF-A0A8H4NYW4-F1
#
_cell.length_a   1.000
_cell.length_b   1.000
_cell.length_c   1.000
_cell.angle_alpha   90.00
_cell.angle_beta   90.00
_cell.angle_gamma   90.00
#
_symmetry.space_group_name_H-M   'P 1'
#
loop_
_entity.id
_entity.type
_entity.pdbx_description
1 polymer ?
#
loop_
_entity_poly.entity_id
_entity_poly.type
_entity_poly.pdbx_seq_one_letter_code
_entity_poly.pdbx_strand_id
1 'polypeptide(L)'
;MAPKAEYADNLQPSREEEGTIEGTTEEIIDNPDKATAFAITAIDEEYNIDSDNSPQPEVRANVPNVDDPSMPVNTLRVWMLGLLFTILGTGINQFFSMRYPSVTISSLVAQLLAYPAGRALAHALPIMKATLFGREIALNPDHHFNIKEHALITIMSNLSFGPSWATDIIQAQTARAFLGLKTPVGYQFLLALTMQLFGLGMAGMAYRFIVEPPHMVWPSTLANAALFQTLHGRANPVADGWGISRYRFFVYVFAGGWLWYWLPGFLFTGLSTFAFICWAAPNNIIVNNLFGMSTGLAYLPTTFDWSQIAYNGSPLVVPFWAQANVFAGWVILFALVTPILYYTNTWYTAHLPFSGGDIYDNTGNIFNVSKVVDQHGNFSPEDYHNYSPIFMPVTFAFSYGISFATMTCVPTFIFLNYWKQIVGAFNTNRKKDIHARLIERYPDAPWWWYAALTAIVLGLTIMVQEVYHTQMPVWGVFLAFGLAAFYLIPTGSVYAVANLNSNVLTVLGEIISGYAIPGKPVVMLIFKFYAYTGLSQAMIFASDMKLGLYMKIPRRTLFVAQLTACIVGSLTQNAVVLWMLHHVKDICESDQPNKYTCPQGRVNFSSSIVWGAVGPARLYSVGKIYSGLLHLFWLGALLPVVTFFAKKKFPNNKFLSNLHWPLFFAGTGNVPPATGINYSSAFAVSFIFNKWIRGKYPHWWAKYNYVLSAALDSGLAVSAIVIFFALVFPGVSLSWWGNNVQGTTADGLGSPSIMTEKTATCSNATSEESSSIWTAEKALENLNIGKLRNTPHKDLLFFHLAGQLKRVIRAGWKRYNIPDPESVSDHSWRMSLLAICLPSSLGVDLARVSQMTLVHDIGEVLVGDITPHDKVPKMEKRRREEESVRLLSSLLGGEKGKYILDLWLEFEENETKESQVARDLDEIEMVFQAVEYEYMTESKLGEFMTAANNIVTPEVKDWALRVLGERDGAWN
;
A
#
# COMPACT_ATOMS: atom_id res chain seq x y z
N MET A 1 36.01 43.06 37.80
CA MET A 1 37.46 42.81 37.86
C MET A 1 37.68 41.31 38.00
N ALA A 2 38.12 40.67 36.92
CA ALA A 2 38.65 39.31 36.88
C ALA A 2 39.64 39.30 35.68
N PRO A 3 40.82 38.67 35.81
CA PRO A 3 41.98 39.01 34.98
C PRO A 3 41.93 38.34 33.61
N LYS A 4 42.46 39.07 32.62
CA LYS A 4 42.84 38.59 31.28
C LYS A 4 44.02 37.63 31.40
N ALA A 5 44.01 36.54 30.63
CA ALA A 5 45.20 35.78 30.28
C ALA A 5 45.22 35.61 28.75
N GLU A 6 46.24 36.21 28.14
CA GLU A 6 46.72 35.94 26.79
C GLU A 6 47.09 34.46 26.67
N TYR A 7 46.85 33.86 25.51
CA TYR A 7 47.81 32.94 24.89
C TYR A 7 47.73 33.12 23.37
N ALA A 8 48.80 33.71 22.84
CA ALA A 8 49.14 33.75 21.44
C ALA A 8 49.75 32.42 21.00
N ASP A 9 49.61 32.14 19.71
CA ASP A 9 50.51 31.42 18.82
C ASP A 9 51.43 30.36 19.45
N ASN A 10 51.11 29.09 19.17
CA ASN A 10 52.06 28.09 18.66
C ASN A 10 51.39 26.72 18.71
N LEU A 11 51.06 26.16 17.54
CA LEU A 11 51.02 24.73 17.26
C LEU A 11 50.92 24.56 15.75
N GLN A 12 52.07 24.74 15.09
CA GLN A 12 52.33 24.01 13.85
C GLN A 12 52.31 22.51 14.20
N PRO A 13 51.65 21.66 13.40
CA PRO A 13 51.72 20.23 13.64
C PRO A 13 53.10 19.72 13.20
N SER A 14 53.86 19.19 14.17
CA SER A 14 55.05 18.39 13.92
C SER A 14 54.65 17.15 13.14
N ARG A 15 55.14 17.06 11.91
CA ARG A 15 55.11 15.89 11.03
C ARG A 15 56.32 15.03 11.40
N GLU A 16 56.12 13.78 11.80
CA GLU A 16 56.99 12.62 11.48
C GLU A 16 56.46 11.32 12.11
N GLU A 17 56.40 10.28 11.25
CA GLU A 17 56.25 8.82 11.52
C GLU A 17 54.87 8.33 12.02
N GLU A 18 54.11 7.44 11.36
CA GLU A 18 54.37 6.42 10.33
C GLU A 18 53.06 6.16 9.52
N GLY A 19 53.18 6.07 8.18
CA GLY A 19 52.19 5.38 7.34
C GLY A 19 51.09 6.22 6.66
N THR A 20 51.40 7.35 6.02
CA THR A 20 50.38 8.12 5.27
C THR A 20 50.91 8.72 3.96
N ILE A 21 50.26 8.33 2.86
CA ILE A 21 50.16 8.95 1.52
C ILE A 21 51.13 10.13 1.30
N GLU A 22 52.21 9.90 0.55
CA GLU A 22 53.13 10.96 0.09
C GLU A 22 52.40 11.98 -0.79
N GLY A 23 52.39 13.23 -0.32
CA GLY A 23 51.91 14.42 -1.01
C GLY A 23 52.15 15.66 -0.14
N THR A 24 52.49 16.79 -0.76
CA THR A 24 52.42 18.10 -0.09
C THR A 24 50.95 18.40 0.26
N THR A 25 50.70 19.18 1.31
CA THR A 25 49.33 19.55 1.71
C THR A 25 48.56 20.19 0.54
N GLU A 26 49.25 20.89 -0.36
CA GLU A 26 48.70 21.44 -1.62
C GLU A 26 48.33 20.36 -2.67
N GLU A 27 49.11 19.28 -2.83
CA GLU A 27 48.78 18.20 -3.78
C GLU A 27 47.57 17.35 -3.36
N ILE A 28 47.30 17.27 -2.05
CA ILE A 28 46.13 16.56 -1.51
C ILE A 28 44.86 17.38 -1.75
N ILE A 29 44.98 18.71 -1.89
CA ILE A 29 43.86 19.66 -2.05
C ILE A 29 43.33 19.70 -3.49
N ASP A 30 44.10 19.30 -4.51
CA ASP A 30 43.65 19.40 -5.91
C ASP A 30 43.17 18.06 -6.52
N ASN A 31 43.36 16.92 -5.85
CA ASN A 31 42.94 15.61 -6.36
C ASN A 31 41.79 14.99 -5.52
N PRO A 32 40.58 14.82 -6.09
CA PRO A 32 39.43 14.30 -5.36
C PRO A 32 39.61 12.86 -4.84
N ASP A 33 40.42 12.02 -5.52
CA ASP A 33 40.71 10.66 -5.07
C ASP A 33 41.64 10.67 -3.84
N LYS A 34 42.67 11.53 -3.84
CA LYS A 34 43.58 11.70 -2.68
C LYS A 34 42.82 12.28 -1.48
N ALA A 35 41.99 13.30 -1.71
CA ALA A 35 41.15 13.90 -0.68
C ALA A 35 40.18 12.89 -0.04
N THR A 36 39.54 12.05 -0.86
CA THR A 36 38.65 10.99 -0.37
C THR A 36 39.41 9.93 0.43
N ALA A 37 40.60 9.53 -0.03
CA ALA A 37 41.43 8.58 0.69
C ALA A 37 41.85 9.10 2.08
N PHE A 38 42.31 10.36 2.14
CA PHE A 38 42.66 11.03 3.39
C PHE A 38 41.46 11.15 4.34
N ALA A 39 40.30 11.54 3.82
CA ALA A 39 39.09 11.70 4.63
C ALA A 39 38.60 10.37 5.27
N ILE A 40 38.84 9.23 4.61
CA ILE A 40 38.51 7.91 5.15
C ILE A 40 39.51 7.48 6.23
N THR A 41 40.80 7.74 6.04
CA THR A 41 41.84 7.39 7.02
C THR A 41 41.79 8.28 8.26
N ALA A 42 41.42 9.56 8.09
CA ALA A 42 41.29 10.55 9.15
C ALA A 42 39.85 10.66 9.70
N ILE A 43 39.03 9.60 9.57
CA ILE A 43 37.61 9.67 9.95
C ILE A 43 37.41 9.96 11.44
N ASP A 44 38.35 9.51 12.28
CA ASP A 44 38.34 9.65 13.73
C ASP A 44 38.74 11.05 14.22
N GLU A 45 39.25 11.91 13.33
CA GLU A 45 39.62 13.29 13.67
C GLU A 45 38.38 14.20 13.78
N GLU A 46 38.39 15.07 14.78
CA GLU A 46 37.35 16.08 14.97
C GLU A 46 37.69 17.38 14.22
N TYR A 47 36.73 17.84 13.41
CA TYR A 47 36.86 19.05 12.60
C TYR A 47 35.82 20.08 13.02
N ASN A 48 36.24 21.34 13.09
CA ASN A 48 35.32 22.46 13.34
C ASN A 48 34.76 23.02 12.01
N ILE A 49 33.82 23.95 12.11
CA ILE A 49 33.19 24.57 10.92
C ILE A 49 34.16 25.41 10.07
N ASP A 50 35.24 25.90 10.67
CA ASP A 50 36.24 26.76 10.00
C ASP A 50 37.29 25.95 9.23
N SER A 51 37.39 24.65 9.53
CA SER A 51 38.35 23.76 8.90
C SER A 51 38.03 23.51 7.42
N ASP A 52 39.05 23.09 6.67
CA ASP A 52 38.92 22.74 5.25
C ASP A 52 38.30 21.35 5.02
N ASN A 53 37.69 20.78 6.06
CA ASN A 53 36.95 19.53 6.00
C ASN A 53 35.58 19.66 6.67
N SER A 54 34.65 18.75 6.34
CA SER A 54 33.32 18.79 6.94
C SER A 54 33.37 18.40 8.42
N PRO A 55 32.64 19.07 9.33
CA PRO A 55 32.57 18.65 10.73
C PRO A 55 31.87 17.29 10.91
N GLN A 56 31.06 16.86 9.94
CA GLN A 56 30.31 15.60 10.00
C GLN A 56 31.11 14.46 9.35
N PRO A 57 31.52 13.41 10.11
CA PRO A 57 32.29 12.28 9.58
C PRO A 57 31.60 11.59 8.39
N GLU A 58 30.28 11.44 8.45
CA GLU A 58 29.47 10.79 7.41
C GLU A 58 29.55 11.53 6.08
N VAL A 59 29.63 12.86 6.12
CA VAL A 59 29.79 13.69 4.93
C VAL A 59 31.22 13.56 4.40
N ARG A 60 32.23 13.65 5.26
CA ARG A 60 33.65 13.49 4.87
C ARG A 60 33.92 12.18 4.14
N ALA A 61 33.30 11.09 4.62
CA ALA A 61 33.49 9.76 4.05
C ALA A 61 32.97 9.63 2.61
N ASN A 62 31.98 10.44 2.21
CA ASN A 62 31.23 10.25 0.96
C ASN A 62 31.29 11.46 0.00
N VAL A 63 31.72 12.62 0.48
CA VAL A 63 31.71 13.88 -0.28
C VAL A 63 33.11 14.50 -0.27
N PRO A 64 33.76 14.64 -1.43
CA PRO A 64 35.05 15.33 -1.52
C PRO A 64 34.94 16.79 -1.06
N ASN A 65 35.97 17.28 -0.37
CA ASN A 65 36.10 18.68 0.06
C ASN A 65 36.73 19.59 -1.01
N VAL A 66 36.75 19.14 -2.26
CA VAL A 66 37.35 19.84 -3.42
C VAL A 66 36.31 20.00 -4.53
N ASP A 67 36.54 20.96 -5.44
CA ASP A 67 35.65 21.23 -6.57
C ASP A 67 36.42 21.80 -7.77
N ASP A 68 36.06 21.35 -8.98
CA ASP A 68 36.52 21.89 -10.26
C ASP A 68 35.41 22.75 -10.91
N PRO A 69 35.57 24.08 -10.95
CA PRO A 69 34.60 24.99 -11.57
C PRO A 69 34.48 24.87 -13.09
N SER A 70 35.47 24.28 -13.77
CA SER A 70 35.51 24.18 -15.23
C SER A 70 34.72 23.00 -15.79
N MET A 71 34.38 22.01 -14.95
CA MET A 71 33.60 20.84 -15.37
C MET A 71 32.24 21.25 -15.96
N PRO A 72 31.90 20.80 -17.17
CA PRO A 72 30.62 21.09 -17.78
C PRO A 72 29.48 20.41 -17.00
N VAL A 73 28.35 21.12 -16.85
CA VAL A 73 27.16 20.62 -16.13
C VAL A 73 25.89 20.74 -16.97
N ASN A 74 25.71 21.86 -17.66
CA ASN A 74 24.53 22.12 -18.49
C ASN A 74 24.82 21.76 -19.96
N THR A 75 24.58 20.51 -20.33
CA THR A 75 24.88 19.96 -21.67
C THR A 75 23.64 19.31 -22.29
N LEU A 76 23.62 19.10 -23.61
CA LEU A 76 22.51 18.41 -24.27
C LEU A 76 22.33 16.98 -23.73
N ARG A 77 23.43 16.27 -23.47
CA ARG A 77 23.41 14.89 -22.96
C ARG A 77 22.69 14.77 -21.61
N VAL A 78 22.83 15.76 -20.72
CA VAL A 78 22.05 15.83 -19.47
C VAL A 78 20.56 16.00 -19.76
N TRP A 79 20.17 16.92 -20.63
CA TRP A 79 18.76 17.15 -20.93
C TRP A 79 18.10 15.96 -21.64
N MET A 80 18.81 15.31 -22.57
CA MET A 80 18.31 14.10 -23.24
C MET A 80 18.07 12.96 -22.25
N LEU A 81 19.09 12.60 -21.46
CA LEU A 81 18.97 11.49 -20.51
C LEU A 81 18.07 11.84 -19.32
N GLY A 82 18.18 13.06 -18.79
CA GLY A 82 17.36 13.56 -17.70
C GLY A 82 15.87 13.56 -18.03
N LEU A 83 15.48 14.07 -19.21
CA LEU A 83 14.08 14.02 -19.66
C LEU A 83 13.63 12.60 -19.99
N LEU A 84 14.49 11.78 -20.60
CA LEU A 84 14.17 10.38 -20.90
C LEU A 84 13.87 9.59 -19.62
N PHE A 85 14.75 9.64 -18.62
CA PHE A 85 14.52 8.98 -17.35
C PHE A 85 13.34 9.58 -16.61
N THR A 86 13.15 10.90 -16.66
CA THR A 86 11.96 11.58 -16.11
C THR A 86 10.69 10.98 -16.71
N ILE A 87 10.57 10.84 -18.02
CA ILE A 87 9.36 10.30 -18.67
C ILE A 87 9.20 8.80 -18.37
N LEU A 88 10.25 8.01 -18.58
CA LEU A 88 10.18 6.56 -18.44
C LEU A 88 9.95 6.12 -16.99
N GLY A 89 10.79 6.56 -16.06
CA GLY A 89 10.72 6.11 -14.67
C GLY A 89 9.43 6.56 -13.99
N THR A 90 9.02 7.80 -14.26
CA THR A 90 7.77 8.35 -13.73
C THR A 90 6.54 7.65 -14.33
N GLY A 91 6.53 7.40 -15.64
CA GLY A 91 5.43 6.69 -16.30
C GLY A 91 5.30 5.25 -15.81
N ILE A 92 6.42 4.55 -15.65
CA ILE A 92 6.46 3.18 -15.14
C ILE A 92 5.99 3.13 -13.68
N ASN A 93 6.49 4.02 -12.81
CA ASN A 93 6.06 4.07 -11.41
C ASN A 93 4.57 4.39 -11.29
N GLN A 94 4.06 5.33 -12.08
CA GLN A 94 2.64 5.64 -12.06
C GLN A 94 1.78 4.48 -12.54
N PHE A 95 2.22 3.78 -13.59
CA PHE A 95 1.53 2.59 -14.10
C PHE A 95 1.42 1.50 -13.03
N PHE A 96 2.51 1.23 -12.30
CA PHE A 96 2.53 0.21 -11.24
C PHE A 96 1.89 0.63 -9.93
N SER A 97 1.77 1.93 -9.65
CA SER A 97 1.15 2.43 -8.41
C SER A 97 -0.30 1.98 -8.25
N MET A 98 -1.02 1.75 -9.35
CA MET A 98 -2.43 1.29 -9.33
C MET A 98 -2.58 -0.23 -9.24
N ARG A 99 -1.48 -0.99 -9.26
CA ARG A 99 -1.48 -2.46 -9.17
C ARG A 99 -1.14 -2.92 -7.76
N TYR A 100 -1.68 -4.08 -7.36
CA TYR A 100 -1.29 -4.78 -6.14
C TYR A 100 -0.73 -6.18 -6.42
N PRO A 101 0.45 -6.55 -5.88
CA PRO A 101 1.42 -5.67 -5.20
C PRO A 101 1.99 -4.63 -6.18
N SER A 102 2.29 -3.44 -5.65
CA SER A 102 2.90 -2.34 -6.41
C SER A 102 4.42 -2.51 -6.49
N VAL A 103 5.02 -2.14 -7.61
CA VAL A 103 6.48 -2.07 -7.79
C VAL A 103 6.88 -0.60 -7.95
N THR A 104 7.91 -0.16 -7.23
CA THR A 104 8.42 1.20 -7.33
C THR A 104 9.90 1.18 -7.72
N ILE A 105 10.23 1.90 -8.79
CA ILE A 105 11.58 2.11 -9.26
C ILE A 105 12.15 3.33 -8.54
N SER A 106 13.30 3.17 -7.89
CA SER A 106 14.01 4.25 -7.23
C SER A 106 14.93 5.00 -8.20
N SER A 107 15.33 6.21 -7.82
CA SER A 107 16.28 7.03 -8.58
C SER A 107 17.69 6.41 -8.65
N LEU A 108 18.02 5.47 -7.77
CA LEU A 108 19.27 4.68 -7.84
C LEU A 108 19.36 3.85 -9.12
N VAL A 109 18.25 3.32 -9.63
CA VAL A 109 18.24 2.60 -10.92
C VAL A 109 18.58 3.56 -12.05
N ALA A 110 18.01 4.77 -12.03
CA ALA A 110 18.34 5.80 -13.01
C ALA A 110 19.82 6.22 -12.90
N GLN A 111 20.37 6.36 -11.69
CA GLN A 111 21.80 6.60 -11.47
C GLN A 111 22.68 5.46 -12.02
N LEU A 112 22.30 4.19 -11.83
CA LEU A 112 23.09 3.07 -12.33
C LEU A 112 23.07 3.01 -13.87
N LEU A 113 21.91 3.26 -14.48
CA LEU A 113 21.73 3.21 -15.95
C LEU A 113 22.25 4.47 -16.66
N ALA A 114 22.20 5.63 -16.01
CA ALA A 114 22.69 6.88 -16.60
C ALA A 114 24.20 6.89 -16.79
N TYR A 115 24.97 6.13 -16.01
CA TYR A 115 26.42 6.04 -16.19
C TYR A 115 26.84 5.42 -17.55
N PRO A 116 26.47 4.16 -17.88
CA PRO A 116 26.80 3.59 -19.19
C PRO A 116 26.12 4.33 -20.34
N ALA A 117 24.86 4.78 -20.18
CA ALA A 117 24.16 5.55 -21.20
C ALA A 117 24.83 6.91 -21.47
N GLY A 118 25.27 7.60 -20.42
CA GLY A 118 25.98 8.87 -20.49
C GLY A 118 27.34 8.74 -21.17
N ARG A 119 28.10 7.68 -20.86
CA ARG A 119 29.37 7.39 -21.55
C ARG A 119 29.14 7.06 -23.03
N ALA A 120 28.15 6.23 -23.36
CA ALA A 120 27.81 5.92 -24.74
C ALA A 120 27.41 7.18 -25.52
N LEU A 121 26.58 8.04 -24.92
CA LEU A 121 26.13 9.28 -25.56
C LEU A 121 27.26 10.30 -25.73
N ALA A 122 28.17 10.40 -24.76
CA ALA A 122 29.35 11.27 -24.87
C ALA A 122 30.29 10.86 -26.01
N HIS A 123 30.38 9.56 -26.32
CA HIS A 123 31.13 9.05 -27.48
C HIS A 123 30.36 9.16 -28.80
N ALA A 124 29.03 9.03 -28.78
CA ALA A 124 28.20 9.06 -29.97
C ALA A 124 27.97 10.48 -30.52
N LEU A 125 27.90 11.50 -29.66
CA LEU A 125 27.65 12.89 -30.08
C LEU A 125 28.95 13.56 -30.55
N PRO A 126 28.92 14.33 -31.66
CA PRO A 126 30.06 15.13 -32.08
C PRO A 126 30.33 16.27 -31.09
N ILE A 127 31.61 16.55 -30.81
CA ILE A 127 32.01 17.68 -29.97
C ILE A 127 31.61 18.98 -30.69
N MET A 128 30.60 19.66 -30.18
CA MET A 128 30.02 20.83 -30.83
C MET A 128 29.47 21.81 -29.80
N LYS A 129 29.70 23.10 -30.06
CA LYS A 129 29.04 24.22 -29.38
C LYS A 129 28.10 24.88 -30.37
N ALA A 130 26.88 25.20 -29.94
CA ALA A 130 25.90 25.92 -30.75
C ALA A 130 25.45 27.17 -30.01
N THR A 131 25.31 28.29 -30.73
CA THR A 131 24.82 29.54 -30.16
C THR A 131 23.31 29.59 -30.31
N LEU A 132 22.57 29.47 -29.20
CA LEU A 132 21.13 29.58 -29.16
C LEU A 132 20.75 30.83 -28.36
N PHE A 133 19.93 31.71 -28.95
CA PHE A 133 19.50 32.98 -28.32
C PHE A 133 20.67 33.85 -27.78
N GLY A 134 21.78 33.90 -28.52
CA GLY A 134 22.97 34.68 -28.11
C GLY A 134 23.78 34.08 -26.97
N ARG A 135 23.50 32.83 -26.55
CA ARG A 135 24.29 32.08 -25.57
C ARG A 135 24.92 30.85 -26.21
N GLU A 136 26.20 30.62 -25.96
CA GLU A 136 26.86 29.38 -26.35
C GLU A 136 26.37 28.23 -25.47
N ILE A 137 25.75 27.22 -26.09
CA ILE A 137 25.35 25.96 -25.46
C ILE A 137 26.29 24.87 -25.98
N ALA A 138 27.00 24.21 -25.07
CA ALA A 138 27.77 23.02 -25.42
C ALA A 138 26.81 21.85 -25.64
N LEU A 139 26.66 21.42 -26.90
CA LEU A 139 25.86 20.24 -27.24
C LEU A 139 26.57 18.98 -26.73
N ASN A 140 27.85 18.83 -27.09
CA ASN A 140 28.75 17.89 -26.45
C ASN A 140 30.09 18.59 -26.15
N PRO A 141 30.46 18.78 -24.87
CA PRO A 141 31.69 19.49 -24.53
C PRO A 141 32.95 18.64 -24.76
N ASP A 142 32.87 17.33 -24.49
CA ASP A 142 33.95 16.37 -24.56
C ASP A 142 33.41 14.93 -24.71
N HIS A 143 34.32 13.96 -24.83
CA HIS A 143 33.97 12.53 -24.81
C HIS A 143 33.96 11.93 -23.39
N HIS A 144 34.02 12.76 -22.33
CA HIS A 144 34.07 12.28 -20.95
C HIS A 144 32.76 12.56 -20.22
N PHE A 145 32.05 11.49 -19.86
CA PHE A 145 30.91 11.62 -18.96
C PHE A 145 31.37 11.90 -17.52
N ASN A 146 31.17 13.12 -17.01
CA ASN A 146 31.62 13.54 -15.68
C ASN A 146 30.55 13.36 -14.59
N ILE A 147 30.99 13.52 -13.33
CA ILE A 147 30.16 13.32 -12.13
C ILE A 147 29.04 14.36 -11.96
N LYS A 148 29.24 15.62 -12.34
CA LYS A 148 28.24 16.70 -12.16
C LYS A 148 27.07 16.52 -13.13
N GLU A 149 27.35 16.13 -14.37
CA GLU A 149 26.32 15.80 -15.35
C GLU A 149 25.54 14.57 -14.94
N HIS A 150 26.22 13.56 -14.40
CA HIS A 150 25.57 12.38 -13.85
C HIS A 150 24.65 12.74 -12.68
N ALA A 151 25.14 13.55 -11.74
CA ALA A 151 24.37 13.98 -10.58
C ALA A 151 23.11 14.78 -10.97
N LEU A 152 23.19 15.64 -11.99
CA LEU A 152 22.03 16.42 -12.46
C LEU A 152 20.94 15.53 -13.07
N ILE A 153 21.31 14.48 -13.84
CA ILE A 153 20.35 13.49 -14.38
C ILE A 153 19.65 12.73 -13.25
N THR A 154 20.40 12.31 -12.22
CA THR A 154 19.82 11.61 -11.06
C THR A 154 18.89 12.52 -10.27
N ILE A 155 19.23 13.79 -10.07
CA ILE A 155 18.34 14.76 -9.39
C ILE A 155 17.03 14.93 -10.16
N MET A 156 17.08 15.06 -11.49
CA MET A 156 15.85 15.12 -12.30
C MET A 156 14.98 13.88 -12.10
N SER A 157 15.60 12.70 -12.05
CA SER A 157 14.91 11.42 -11.81
C SER A 157 14.33 11.32 -10.39
N ASN A 158 15.06 11.77 -9.39
CA ASN A 158 14.66 11.68 -7.98
C ASN A 158 13.37 12.46 -7.70
N LEU A 159 13.25 13.66 -8.28
CA LEU A 159 12.05 14.48 -8.15
C LEU A 159 10.82 13.90 -8.84
N SER A 160 11.02 13.30 -10.02
CA SER A 160 9.89 12.92 -10.86
C SER A 160 9.33 11.53 -10.55
N PHE A 161 10.14 10.63 -9.98
CA PHE A 161 9.76 9.22 -9.80
C PHE A 161 8.69 9.01 -8.72
N GLY A 162 8.52 9.94 -7.78
CA GLY A 162 7.49 9.85 -6.74
C GLY A 162 6.09 10.08 -7.33
N PRO A 163 5.09 9.21 -7.07
CA PRO A 163 3.74 9.36 -7.62
C PRO A 163 3.09 10.67 -7.17
N SER A 164 2.32 11.30 -8.07
CA SER A 164 1.58 12.52 -7.73
C SER A 164 0.32 12.19 -6.94
N TRP A 165 0.15 12.81 -5.78
CA TRP A 165 -1.05 12.65 -4.95
C TRP A 165 -2.32 13.18 -5.61
N ALA A 166 -2.20 14.04 -6.63
CA ALA A 166 -3.36 14.44 -7.43
C ALA A 166 -4.00 13.24 -8.16
N THR A 167 -3.20 12.20 -8.47
CA THR A 167 -3.71 11.00 -9.12
C THR A 167 -4.67 10.22 -8.25
N ASP A 168 -4.52 10.25 -6.92
CA ASP A 168 -5.45 9.62 -5.99
C ASP A 168 -6.78 10.36 -5.91
N ILE A 169 -6.75 11.70 -6.00
CA ILE A 169 -7.96 12.52 -6.11
C ILE A 169 -8.70 12.20 -7.40
N ILE A 170 -7.96 12.14 -8.52
CA ILE A 170 -8.50 11.81 -9.84
C ILE A 170 -9.12 10.42 -9.82
N GLN A 171 -8.42 9.42 -9.28
CA GLN A 171 -8.95 8.07 -9.11
C GLN A 171 -10.24 8.09 -8.28
N ALA A 172 -10.24 8.70 -7.09
CA ALA A 172 -11.40 8.77 -6.21
C ALA A 172 -12.60 9.47 -6.88
N GLN A 173 -12.36 10.51 -7.68
CA GLN A 173 -13.39 11.22 -8.42
C GLN A 173 -13.90 10.41 -9.61
N THR A 174 -13.04 9.86 -10.45
CA THR A 174 -13.41 9.39 -11.81
C THR A 174 -13.55 7.87 -11.94
N ALA A 175 -12.90 7.08 -11.09
CA ALA A 175 -13.01 5.63 -11.16
C ALA A 175 -14.42 5.18 -10.80
N ARG A 176 -14.98 4.24 -11.58
CA ARG A 176 -16.34 3.71 -11.36
C ARG A 176 -16.47 2.95 -10.04
N ALA A 177 -15.38 2.31 -9.59
CA ALA A 177 -15.31 1.62 -8.31
C ALA A 177 -15.42 2.57 -7.09
N PHE A 178 -15.29 3.89 -7.30
CA PHE A 178 -15.37 4.92 -6.26
C PHE A 178 -16.57 5.85 -6.52
N LEU A 179 -16.35 7.15 -6.84
CA LEU A 179 -17.45 8.10 -7.06
C LEU A 179 -17.97 8.17 -8.51
N GLY A 180 -17.18 7.74 -9.51
CA GLY A 180 -17.60 7.72 -10.92
C GLY A 180 -18.00 9.09 -11.53
N LEU A 181 -17.51 10.20 -10.98
CA LEU A 181 -17.77 11.57 -11.43
C LEU A 181 -17.06 11.87 -12.76
N LYS A 182 -17.72 12.64 -13.63
CA LYS A 182 -17.13 13.14 -14.87
C LYS A 182 -16.39 14.46 -14.62
N THR A 183 -15.07 14.42 -14.58
CA THR A 183 -14.23 15.63 -14.41
C THR A 183 -13.48 15.99 -15.70
N PRO A 184 -13.45 17.27 -16.13
CA PRO A 184 -12.73 17.69 -17.33
C PRO A 184 -11.23 17.36 -17.29
N VAL A 185 -10.65 16.98 -18.43
CA VAL A 185 -9.22 16.62 -18.52
C VAL A 185 -8.32 17.81 -18.14
N GLY A 186 -8.66 19.03 -18.56
CA GLY A 186 -7.90 20.24 -18.21
C GLY A 186 -7.80 20.49 -16.70
N TYR A 187 -8.88 20.21 -15.95
CA TYR A 187 -8.89 20.28 -14.49
C TYR A 187 -7.87 19.31 -13.88
N GLN A 188 -7.86 18.06 -14.36
CA GLN A 188 -6.99 17.02 -13.82
C GLN A 188 -5.51 17.35 -14.01
N PHE A 189 -5.14 17.88 -15.19
CA PHE A 189 -3.75 18.31 -15.46
C PHE A 189 -3.35 19.53 -14.63
N LEU A 190 -4.21 20.53 -14.53
CA LEU A 190 -3.90 21.72 -13.74
C LEU A 190 -3.83 21.41 -12.24
N LEU A 191 -4.69 20.53 -11.73
CA LEU A 191 -4.65 20.04 -10.35
C LEU A 191 -3.32 19.34 -10.04
N ALA A 192 -2.89 18.41 -10.90
CA ALA A 192 -1.62 17.71 -10.72
C ALA A 192 -0.42 18.66 -10.78
N LEU A 193 -0.40 19.56 -11.76
CA LEU A 193 0.69 20.50 -11.98
C LEU A 193 0.84 21.49 -10.81
N THR A 194 -0.27 22.06 -10.35
CA THR A 194 -0.27 23.01 -9.23
C THR A 194 0.15 22.34 -7.93
N MET A 195 -0.33 21.13 -7.63
CA MET A 195 0.09 20.37 -6.44
C MET A 195 1.59 20.04 -6.45
N GLN A 196 2.14 19.63 -7.60
CA GLN A 196 3.55 19.24 -7.68
C GLN A 196 4.49 20.46 -7.57
N LEU A 197 4.14 21.57 -8.22
CA LEU A 197 4.93 22.81 -8.19
C LEU A 197 4.82 23.57 -6.86
N PHE A 198 3.79 23.27 -6.07
CA PHE A 198 3.51 23.93 -4.79
C PHE A 198 4.72 23.90 -3.83
N GLY A 199 5.42 22.77 -3.74
CA GLY A 199 6.55 22.58 -2.83
C GLY A 199 7.85 23.27 -3.27
N LEU A 200 8.06 23.48 -4.58
CA LEU A 200 9.35 23.97 -5.11
C LEU A 200 9.67 25.38 -4.60
N GLY A 201 8.70 26.28 -4.63
CA GLY A 201 8.89 27.65 -4.16
C GLY A 201 9.14 27.72 -2.65
N MET A 202 8.46 26.88 -1.86
CA MET A 202 8.67 26.82 -0.41
C MET A 202 10.05 26.25 -0.05
N ALA A 203 10.51 25.20 -0.74
CA ALA A 203 11.83 24.61 -0.52
C ALA A 203 12.97 25.62 -0.72
N GLY A 204 12.92 26.40 -1.80
CA GLY A 204 13.95 27.40 -2.07
C GLY A 204 13.97 28.54 -1.05
N MET A 205 12.81 28.95 -0.53
CA MET A 205 12.74 29.92 0.57
C MET A 205 13.26 29.33 1.89
N ALA A 206 13.08 28.03 2.12
CA ALA A 206 13.55 27.33 3.32
C ALA A 206 15.00 26.80 3.24
N TYR A 207 15.64 26.87 2.07
CA TYR A 207 16.97 26.30 1.80
C TYR A 207 18.05 26.69 2.83
N ARG A 208 18.05 27.95 3.28
CA ARG A 208 18.99 28.44 4.30
C ARG A 208 18.81 27.77 5.67
N PHE A 209 17.63 27.25 5.96
CA PHE A 209 17.30 26.63 7.25
C PHE A 209 17.57 25.14 7.26
N ILE A 210 17.22 24.44 6.18
CA ILE A 210 17.22 22.96 6.16
C ILE A 210 18.29 22.35 5.25
N VAL A 211 19.00 23.13 4.43
CA VAL A 211 20.00 22.60 3.48
C VAL A 211 21.42 23.11 3.74
N GLU A 212 21.62 24.42 3.87
CA GLU A 212 22.97 24.98 4.07
C GLU A 212 23.65 24.60 5.39
N PRO A 213 22.95 24.48 6.55
CA PRO A 213 23.65 24.18 7.80
C PRO A 213 24.37 22.81 7.77
N PRO A 214 25.58 22.72 8.35
CA PRO A 214 26.39 21.49 8.29
C PRO A 214 25.78 20.30 9.03
N HIS A 215 25.00 20.55 10.09
CA HIS A 215 24.33 19.49 10.86
C HIS A 215 23.10 18.92 10.13
N MET A 216 22.62 19.58 9.07
CA MET A 216 21.54 19.08 8.21
C MET A 216 22.15 18.18 7.13
N VAL A 217 22.42 16.93 7.48
CA VAL A 217 23.24 16.00 6.68
C VAL A 217 22.48 15.41 5.48
N TRP A 218 21.18 15.18 5.61
CA TRP A 218 20.34 14.42 4.68
C TRP A 218 20.94 13.04 4.35
N PRO A 219 20.97 12.10 5.30
CA PRO A 219 21.73 10.86 5.17
C PRO A 219 21.43 10.02 3.92
N SER A 220 20.19 9.98 3.43
CA SER A 220 19.83 9.30 2.17
C SER A 220 20.58 9.86 0.95
N THR A 221 20.82 11.18 0.90
CA THR A 221 21.58 11.80 -0.20
C THR A 221 23.05 11.38 -0.21
N LEU A 222 23.59 10.96 0.94
CA LEU A 222 24.96 10.45 1.03
C LEU A 222 25.10 9.08 0.36
N ALA A 223 24.04 8.27 0.30
CA ALA A 223 24.07 7.02 -0.47
C ALA A 223 24.24 7.30 -1.97
N ASN A 224 23.52 8.31 -2.51
CA ASN A 224 23.71 8.77 -3.88
C ASN A 224 25.14 9.30 -4.11
N ALA A 225 25.64 10.13 -3.19
CA ALA A 225 27.01 10.66 -3.25
C ALA A 225 28.06 9.55 -3.24
N ALA A 226 27.92 8.57 -2.34
CA ALA A 226 28.80 7.41 -2.24
C ALA A 226 28.80 6.59 -3.53
N LEU A 227 27.63 6.39 -4.15
CA LEU A 227 27.53 5.69 -5.43
C LEU A 227 28.17 6.48 -6.57
N PHE A 228 28.02 7.81 -6.63
CA PHE A 228 28.74 8.62 -7.63
C PHE A 228 30.25 8.50 -7.48
N GLN A 229 30.77 8.58 -6.26
CA GLN A 229 32.21 8.39 -5.99
C GLN A 229 32.65 6.96 -6.31
N THR A 230 31.79 5.97 -6.14
CA THR A 230 32.08 4.57 -6.48
C THR A 230 32.17 4.34 -7.99
N LEU A 231 31.35 5.05 -8.79
CA LEU A 231 31.31 4.90 -10.25
C LEU A 231 32.36 5.77 -10.97
N HIS A 232 32.69 6.93 -10.43
CA HIS A 232 33.62 7.89 -11.06
C HIS A 232 35.00 7.94 -10.39
N GLY A 233 35.12 7.61 -9.11
CA GLY A 233 36.37 7.68 -8.36
C GLY A 233 37.26 6.44 -8.50
N ARG A 234 38.56 6.64 -8.25
CA ARG A 234 39.57 5.57 -8.25
C ARG A 234 40.23 5.37 -6.88
N ALA A 235 39.87 6.18 -5.88
CA ALA A 235 40.37 6.05 -4.52
C ALA A 235 40.10 4.65 -3.92
N ASN A 236 41.14 4.03 -3.36
CA ASN A 236 41.03 2.74 -2.67
C ASN A 236 41.91 2.68 -1.40
N PRO A 237 41.62 3.47 -0.36
CA PRO A 237 42.33 3.35 0.91
C PRO A 237 42.04 1.99 1.57
N VAL A 238 43.02 1.43 2.28
CA VAL A 238 42.81 0.23 3.12
C VAL A 238 41.97 0.63 4.32
N ALA A 239 40.92 -0.13 4.62
CA ALA A 239 39.99 0.17 5.71
C ALA A 239 39.90 -1.04 6.65
N ASP A 240 40.44 -0.93 7.86
CA ASP A 240 40.43 -2.00 8.88
C ASP A 240 40.92 -3.37 8.33
N GLY A 241 41.99 -3.37 7.53
CA GLY A 241 42.54 -4.57 6.89
C GLY A 241 41.86 -5.01 5.58
N TRP A 242 40.80 -4.31 5.15
CA TRP A 242 40.11 -4.60 3.88
C TRP A 242 40.64 -3.73 2.72
N GLY A 243 41.19 -4.38 1.69
CA GLY A 243 41.73 -3.73 0.48
C GLY A 243 40.79 -3.70 -0.75
N ILE A 244 39.54 -4.15 -0.62
CA ILE A 244 38.58 -4.22 -1.75
C ILE A 244 38.18 -2.80 -2.20
N SER A 245 38.16 -2.53 -3.51
CA SER A 245 37.68 -1.23 -3.99
C SER A 245 36.17 -1.07 -3.80
N ARG A 246 35.70 0.17 -3.61
CA ARG A 246 34.26 0.48 -3.50
C ARG A 246 33.46 -0.11 -4.67
N TYR A 247 34.01 -0.01 -5.89
CA TYR A 247 33.38 -0.55 -7.09
C TYR A 247 33.24 -2.07 -7.08
N ARG A 248 34.31 -2.81 -6.74
CA ARG A 248 34.25 -4.28 -6.65
C ARG A 248 33.30 -4.73 -5.56
N PHE A 249 33.36 -4.07 -4.40
CA PHE A 249 32.43 -4.32 -3.29
C PHE A 249 30.98 -4.11 -3.71
N PHE A 250 30.68 -2.99 -4.38
CA PHE A 250 29.34 -2.70 -4.91
C PHE A 250 28.86 -3.82 -5.85
N VAL A 251 29.68 -4.24 -6.82
CA VAL A 251 29.30 -5.28 -7.79
C VAL A 251 29.02 -6.64 -7.10
N TYR A 252 29.85 -7.05 -6.14
CA TYR A 252 29.65 -8.31 -5.42
C TYR A 252 28.36 -8.31 -4.61
N VAL A 253 28.11 -7.23 -3.86
CA VAL A 253 26.90 -7.08 -3.05
C VAL A 253 25.67 -6.93 -3.94
N PHE A 254 25.76 -6.16 -5.02
CA PHE A 254 24.68 -5.98 -5.99
C PHE A 254 24.28 -7.32 -6.61
N ALA A 255 25.25 -8.10 -7.10
CA ALA A 255 24.97 -9.41 -7.68
C ALA A 255 24.42 -10.40 -6.65
N GLY A 256 24.97 -10.39 -5.43
CA GLY A 256 24.49 -11.21 -4.32
C GLY A 256 23.06 -10.86 -3.91
N GLY A 257 22.75 -9.58 -3.72
CA GLY A 257 21.40 -9.09 -3.40
C GLY A 257 20.41 -9.32 -4.54
N TRP A 258 20.86 -9.15 -5.79
CA TRP A 258 20.08 -9.45 -6.98
C TRP A 258 19.68 -10.93 -7.00
N LEU A 259 20.64 -11.85 -6.89
CA LEU A 259 20.38 -13.30 -6.84
C LEU A 259 19.54 -13.70 -5.62
N TRP A 260 19.86 -13.16 -4.44
CA TRP A 260 19.19 -13.53 -3.20
C TRP A 260 17.71 -13.20 -3.22
N TYR A 261 17.32 -12.03 -3.74
CA TYR A 261 15.92 -11.59 -3.72
C TYR A 261 14.96 -12.50 -4.52
N TRP A 262 15.44 -13.30 -5.47
CA TRP A 262 14.59 -14.31 -6.13
C TRP A 262 14.01 -15.33 -5.15
N LEU A 263 14.74 -15.59 -4.07
CA LEU A 263 14.32 -16.54 -3.04
C LEU A 263 13.12 -15.99 -2.24
N PRO A 264 13.21 -14.90 -1.46
CA PRO A 264 12.06 -14.37 -0.74
C PRO A 264 11.05 -13.64 -1.63
N GLY A 265 11.43 -13.19 -2.83
CA GLY A 265 10.57 -12.40 -3.71
C GLY A 265 9.69 -13.23 -4.66
N PHE A 266 10.00 -14.51 -4.91
CA PHE A 266 9.22 -15.35 -5.83
C PHE A 266 9.24 -16.85 -5.47
N LEU A 267 10.41 -17.43 -5.24
CA LEU A 267 10.54 -18.88 -5.05
C LEU A 267 10.01 -19.36 -3.69
N PHE A 268 10.20 -18.58 -2.62
CA PHE A 268 9.76 -18.86 -1.25
C PHE A 268 9.36 -17.55 -0.54
N THR A 269 8.14 -17.06 -0.79
CA THR A 269 7.63 -15.79 -0.23
C THR A 269 7.49 -15.80 1.28
N GLY A 270 7.28 -16.96 1.92
CA GLY A 270 7.29 -17.09 3.39
C GLY A 270 8.62 -16.72 4.07
N LEU A 271 9.73 -16.57 3.33
CA LEU A 271 10.98 -16.01 3.87
C LEU A 271 10.93 -14.48 4.05
N SER A 272 10.06 -13.79 3.32
CA SER A 272 9.82 -12.36 3.50
C SER A 272 9.09 -12.09 4.83
N THR A 273 8.11 -12.95 5.15
CA THR A 273 7.27 -12.90 6.36
C THR A 273 7.45 -14.17 7.19
N PHE A 274 8.68 -14.39 7.68
CA PHE A 274 9.08 -15.62 8.36
C PHE A 274 8.48 -15.77 9.77
N ALA A 275 7.19 -16.09 9.83
CA ALA A 275 6.40 -16.25 11.04
C ALA A 275 6.29 -17.72 11.48
N PHE A 276 7.42 -18.42 11.66
CA PHE A 276 7.43 -19.86 11.93
C PHE A 276 6.64 -20.28 13.19
N ILE A 277 6.53 -19.40 14.20
CA ILE A 277 5.71 -19.65 15.39
C ILE A 277 4.21 -19.70 15.02
N CYS A 278 3.77 -18.82 14.13
CA CYS A 278 2.39 -18.85 13.62
C CYS A 278 2.15 -20.09 12.77
N TRP A 279 3.15 -20.59 12.05
CA TRP A 279 3.04 -21.85 11.31
C TRP A 279 2.93 -23.07 12.24
N ALA A 280 3.59 -23.02 13.40
CA ALA A 280 3.48 -24.06 14.43
C ALA A 280 2.14 -24.01 15.19
N ALA A 281 1.49 -22.85 15.27
CA ALA A 281 0.19 -22.66 15.93
C ALA A 281 -0.77 -21.82 15.05
N PRO A 282 -1.20 -22.35 13.89
CA PRO A 282 -1.89 -21.57 12.86
C PRO A 282 -3.24 -20.99 13.30
N ASN A 283 -3.96 -21.70 14.19
CA ASN A 283 -5.31 -21.32 14.61
C ASN A 283 -5.35 -20.56 15.94
N ASN A 284 -4.20 -20.36 16.61
CA ASN A 284 -4.16 -19.65 17.89
C ASN A 284 -4.12 -18.14 17.66
N ILE A 285 -5.26 -17.47 17.86
CA ILE A 285 -5.43 -16.04 17.58
C ILE A 285 -4.44 -15.18 18.37
N ILE A 286 -4.18 -15.50 19.65
CA ILE A 286 -3.25 -14.71 20.48
C ILE A 286 -1.83 -14.82 19.93
N VAL A 287 -1.38 -16.04 19.61
CA VAL A 287 -0.05 -16.26 19.03
C VAL A 287 0.09 -15.53 17.69
N ASN A 288 -0.94 -15.59 16.85
CA ASN A 288 -0.95 -14.93 15.54
C ASN A 288 -1.00 -13.40 15.67
N ASN A 289 -1.74 -12.83 16.61
CA ASN A 289 -1.74 -11.38 16.86
C ASN A 289 -0.37 -10.86 17.34
N LEU A 290 0.35 -11.63 18.15
CA LEU A 290 1.64 -11.18 18.72
C LEU A 290 2.84 -11.47 17.81
N PHE A 291 2.87 -12.64 17.15
CA PHE A 291 4.01 -13.09 16.35
C PHE A 291 3.75 -13.08 14.84
N GLY A 292 2.51 -12.88 14.41
CA GLY A 292 2.13 -12.77 13.01
C GLY A 292 2.73 -11.53 12.35
N MET A 293 3.01 -11.62 11.05
CA MET A 293 3.74 -10.59 10.29
C MET A 293 2.85 -9.86 9.29
N SER A 294 1.63 -10.34 9.06
CA SER A 294 0.68 -9.79 8.08
C SER A 294 -0.30 -8.83 8.75
N THR A 295 -1.01 -9.31 9.77
CA THR A 295 -1.98 -8.55 10.58
C THR A 295 -1.59 -8.47 12.05
N GLY A 296 -0.60 -9.25 12.48
CA GLY A 296 -0.01 -9.23 13.81
C GLY A 296 1.11 -8.21 14.03
N LEU A 297 1.70 -8.25 15.22
CA LEU A 297 2.74 -7.32 15.67
C LEU A 297 4.16 -7.79 15.40
N ALA A 298 4.40 -9.02 14.93
CA ALA A 298 5.73 -9.52 14.60
C ALA A 298 6.80 -9.28 15.69
N TYR A 299 6.57 -9.77 16.91
CA TYR A 299 7.53 -9.62 18.02
C TYR A 299 8.90 -10.25 17.77
N LEU A 300 9.02 -11.14 16.79
CA LEU A 300 10.30 -11.72 16.39
C LEU A 300 10.89 -10.97 15.19
N PRO A 301 12.14 -10.47 15.28
CA PRO A 301 12.80 -9.72 14.22
C PRO A 301 13.42 -10.65 13.16
N THR A 302 12.65 -11.54 12.55
CA THR A 302 13.17 -12.49 11.55
C THR A 302 12.53 -12.30 10.19
N THR A 303 13.27 -11.69 9.27
CA THR A 303 12.95 -11.65 7.84
C THR A 303 14.24 -11.84 7.05
N PHE A 304 14.15 -12.48 5.90
CA PHE A 304 15.27 -12.69 4.99
C PHE A 304 15.16 -11.80 3.74
N ASP A 305 14.28 -10.82 3.78
CA ASP A 305 13.96 -9.95 2.65
C ASP A 305 14.41 -8.51 2.92
N TRP A 306 15.30 -8.00 2.08
CA TRP A 306 15.76 -6.61 2.15
C TRP A 306 14.61 -5.61 1.96
N SER A 307 13.56 -5.96 1.21
CA SER A 307 12.39 -5.10 1.02
C SER A 307 11.63 -4.86 2.33
N GLN A 308 11.60 -5.85 3.23
CA GLN A 308 10.99 -5.72 4.56
C GLN A 308 11.87 -4.94 5.52
N ILE A 309 13.19 -5.14 5.44
CA ILE A 309 14.20 -4.43 6.25
C ILE A 309 14.26 -2.94 5.89
N ALA A 310 14.23 -2.62 4.59
CA ALA A 310 14.32 -1.27 4.05
C ALA A 310 12.95 -0.63 3.79
N TYR A 311 11.87 -1.22 4.32
CA TYR A 311 10.48 -0.77 4.10
C TYR A 311 10.27 0.70 4.47
N ASN A 312 10.81 1.13 5.61
CA ASN A 312 10.76 2.51 6.09
C ASN A 312 12.01 3.33 5.68
N GLY A 313 12.66 2.92 4.59
CA GLY A 313 13.97 3.40 4.16
C GLY A 313 15.11 2.53 4.71
N SER A 314 16.28 2.65 4.08
CA SER A 314 17.44 1.84 4.45
C SER A 314 17.92 2.15 5.87
N PRO A 315 17.99 1.15 6.78
CA PRO A 315 18.49 1.36 8.13
C PRO A 315 19.99 1.66 8.19
N LEU A 316 20.73 1.40 7.09
CA LEU A 316 22.17 1.67 7.00
C LEU A 316 22.47 3.16 6.89
N VAL A 317 21.59 3.96 6.30
CA VAL A 317 21.78 5.41 6.21
C VAL A 317 21.26 6.15 7.45
N VAL A 318 20.35 5.54 8.20
CA VAL A 318 19.74 6.15 9.39
C VAL A 318 20.68 6.08 10.59
N PRO A 319 21.02 7.20 11.25
CA PRO A 319 21.82 7.18 12.47
C PRO A 319 21.21 6.30 13.56
N PHE A 320 22.03 5.54 14.29
CA PHE A 320 21.54 4.59 15.28
C PHE A 320 20.66 5.21 16.37
N TRP A 321 21.00 6.41 16.86
CA TRP A 321 20.19 7.08 17.88
C TRP A 321 18.76 7.39 17.39
N ALA A 322 18.62 7.71 16.09
CA ALA A 322 17.33 7.99 15.48
C ALA A 322 16.52 6.70 15.38
N GLN A 323 17.13 5.64 14.83
CA GLN A 323 16.49 4.32 14.73
C GLN A 323 16.08 3.75 16.10
N ALA A 324 16.90 3.97 17.14
CA ALA A 324 16.59 3.54 18.50
C ALA A 324 15.37 4.26 19.08
N ASN A 325 15.19 5.56 18.80
CA ASN A 325 13.98 6.29 19.23
C ASN A 325 12.73 5.79 18.48
N VAL A 326 12.83 5.49 17.18
CA VAL A 326 11.72 4.90 16.41
C VAL A 326 11.35 3.54 16.96
N PHE A 327 12.33 2.67 17.20
CA PHE A 327 12.08 1.34 17.74
C PHE A 327 11.49 1.40 19.15
N ALA A 328 11.97 2.29 20.02
CA ALA A 328 11.36 2.53 21.33
C ALA A 328 9.90 3.00 21.22
N GLY A 329 9.63 3.88 20.23
CA GLY A 329 8.26 4.29 19.87
C GLY A 329 7.40 3.09 19.52
N TRP A 330 7.88 2.23 18.63
CA TRP A 330 7.17 1.02 18.22
C TRP A 330 6.92 0.06 19.40
N VAL A 331 7.92 -0.19 20.24
CA VAL A 331 7.79 -1.09 21.40
C VAL A 331 6.74 -0.59 22.38
N ILE A 332 6.74 0.71 22.70
CA ILE A 332 5.81 1.26 23.71
C ILE A 332 4.43 1.46 23.10
N LEU A 333 4.33 2.06 21.92
CA LEU A 333 3.05 2.44 21.32
C LEU A 333 2.32 1.26 20.71
N PHE A 334 3.02 0.33 20.05
CA PHE A 334 2.39 -0.82 19.38
C PHE A 334 2.64 -2.12 20.14
N ALA A 335 3.88 -2.47 20.48
CA ALA A 335 4.12 -3.76 21.17
C ALA A 335 3.62 -3.81 22.63
N LEU A 336 3.17 -2.68 23.20
CA LEU A 336 2.62 -2.64 24.55
C LEU A 336 1.18 -2.10 24.56
N VAL A 337 0.96 -0.89 24.04
CA VAL A 337 -0.35 -0.24 24.18
C VAL A 337 -1.44 -0.88 23.30
N THR A 338 -1.17 -1.25 22.04
CA THR A 338 -2.24 -1.81 21.19
C THR A 338 -2.74 -3.19 21.66
N PRO A 339 -1.91 -4.14 22.16
CA PRO A 339 -2.43 -5.35 22.81
C PRO A 339 -3.33 -5.04 24.01
N ILE A 340 -2.96 -4.07 24.85
CA ILE A 340 -3.77 -3.67 26.01
C ILE A 340 -5.14 -3.17 25.52
N LEU A 341 -5.18 -2.26 24.54
CA LEU A 341 -6.42 -1.73 24.00
C LEU A 341 -7.28 -2.81 23.33
N TYR A 342 -6.66 -3.72 22.59
CA TYR A 342 -7.33 -4.80 21.88
C TYR A 342 -7.98 -5.80 22.84
N TYR A 343 -7.21 -6.34 23.80
CA TYR A 343 -7.72 -7.37 24.71
C TYR A 343 -8.61 -6.80 25.83
N THR A 344 -8.59 -5.49 26.08
CA THR A 344 -9.61 -4.80 26.90
C THR A 344 -10.87 -4.44 26.11
N ASN A 345 -10.94 -4.81 24.83
CA ASN A 345 -12.02 -4.49 23.89
C ASN A 345 -12.33 -2.98 23.81
N THR A 346 -11.30 -2.14 23.93
CA THR A 346 -11.45 -0.69 23.80
C THR A 346 -11.87 -0.37 22.36
N TRP A 347 -12.89 0.50 22.20
CA TRP A 347 -13.50 0.85 20.91
C TRP A 347 -14.07 -0.33 20.10
N TYR A 348 -14.42 -1.43 20.77
CA TYR A 348 -14.94 -2.65 20.12
C TYR A 348 -13.93 -3.33 19.17
N THR A 349 -12.63 -3.04 19.36
CA THR A 349 -11.57 -3.49 18.45
C THR A 349 -11.34 -5.00 18.46
N ALA A 350 -11.70 -5.71 19.54
CA ALA A 350 -11.52 -7.17 19.61
C ALA A 350 -12.42 -7.93 18.62
N HIS A 351 -13.45 -7.27 18.08
CA HIS A 351 -14.34 -7.80 17.04
C HIS A 351 -13.78 -7.64 15.62
N LEU A 352 -12.66 -6.96 15.48
CA LEU A 352 -12.00 -6.67 14.21
C LEU A 352 -10.63 -7.36 14.15
N PRO A 353 -10.03 -7.48 12.95
CA PRO A 353 -8.64 -7.87 12.82
C PRO A 353 -7.75 -6.99 13.69
N PHE A 354 -6.67 -7.54 14.22
CA PHE A 354 -5.75 -6.79 15.10
C PHE A 354 -5.15 -5.58 14.38
N SER A 355 -4.68 -5.79 13.14
CA SER A 355 -4.20 -4.73 12.26
C SER A 355 -4.83 -4.85 10.88
N GLY A 356 -5.18 -3.72 10.27
CA GLY A 356 -5.78 -3.65 8.95
C GLY A 356 -6.04 -2.19 8.53
N GLY A 357 -6.09 -1.95 7.22
CA GLY A 357 -6.33 -0.62 6.65
C GLY A 357 -7.79 -0.32 6.29
N ASP A 358 -8.69 -1.30 6.44
CA ASP A 358 -10.11 -1.17 6.12
C ASP A 358 -10.91 -0.61 7.30
N ILE A 359 -12.09 -0.07 6.98
CA ILE A 359 -13.09 0.41 7.94
C ILE A 359 -14.30 -0.53 7.94
N TYR A 360 -14.92 -0.70 9.11
CA TYR A 360 -15.95 -1.71 9.33
C TYR A 360 -17.26 -1.10 9.83
N ASP A 361 -18.37 -1.76 9.51
CA ASP A 361 -19.68 -1.47 10.09
C ASP A 361 -19.90 -2.22 11.42
N ASN A 362 -21.04 -1.98 12.06
CA ASN A 362 -21.46 -2.59 13.32
C ASN A 362 -21.67 -4.10 13.25
N THR A 363 -21.62 -4.70 12.05
CA THR A 363 -21.71 -6.15 11.85
C THR A 363 -20.34 -6.81 11.63
N GLY A 364 -19.26 -6.01 11.54
CA GLY A 364 -17.91 -6.49 11.25
C GLY A 364 -17.63 -6.69 9.76
N ASN A 365 -18.52 -6.24 8.88
CA ASN A 365 -18.29 -6.22 7.44
C ASN A 365 -17.59 -4.92 7.01
N ILE A 366 -16.92 -4.94 5.85
CA ILE A 366 -16.33 -3.74 5.28
C ILE A 366 -17.43 -2.69 5.04
N PHE A 367 -17.18 -1.47 5.50
CA PHE A 367 -18.16 -0.38 5.51
C PHE A 367 -18.61 -0.01 4.08
N ASN A 368 -19.92 -0.12 3.80
CA ASN A 368 -20.45 0.20 2.48
C ASN A 368 -20.71 1.71 2.32
N VAL A 369 -19.81 2.38 1.59
CA VAL A 369 -19.84 3.84 1.39
C VAL A 369 -21.08 4.30 0.64
N SER A 370 -21.56 3.55 -0.36
CA SER A 370 -22.71 3.93 -1.18
C SER A 370 -24.01 4.05 -0.39
N LYS A 371 -24.05 3.53 0.85
CA LYS A 371 -25.18 3.67 1.77
C LYS A 371 -25.19 4.99 2.55
N VAL A 372 -24.13 5.80 2.48
CA VAL A 372 -24.00 7.03 3.29
C VAL A 372 -23.65 8.28 2.48
N VAL A 373 -23.56 8.14 1.16
CA VAL A 373 -23.31 9.24 0.22
C VAL A 373 -24.43 9.31 -0.83
N ASP A 374 -24.80 10.54 -1.21
CA ASP A 374 -25.78 10.78 -2.27
C ASP A 374 -25.17 10.57 -3.69
N GLN A 375 -26.01 10.69 -4.72
CA GLN A 375 -25.61 10.59 -6.13
C GLN A 375 -24.60 11.67 -6.59
N HIS A 376 -24.41 12.72 -5.79
CA HIS A 376 -23.45 13.80 -6.04
C HIS A 376 -22.16 13.62 -5.21
N GLY A 377 -22.06 12.54 -4.42
CA GLY A 377 -20.94 12.24 -3.53
C GLY A 377 -20.92 13.03 -2.22
N ASN A 378 -22.03 13.68 -1.83
CA ASN A 378 -22.15 14.36 -0.53
C ASN A 378 -22.67 13.40 0.54
N PHE A 379 -22.34 13.68 1.80
CA PHE A 379 -22.75 12.86 2.93
C PHE A 379 -24.25 13.02 3.26
N SER A 380 -24.94 11.90 3.46
CA SER A 380 -26.32 11.85 3.96
C SER A 380 -26.35 11.47 5.45
N PRO A 381 -26.70 12.41 6.36
CA PRO A 381 -26.75 12.11 7.79
C PRO A 381 -27.81 11.08 8.18
N GLU A 382 -28.97 11.09 7.50
CA GLU A 382 -30.08 10.19 7.79
C GLU A 382 -29.74 8.74 7.45
N ASP A 383 -29.17 8.51 6.27
CA ASP A 383 -28.77 7.17 5.84
C ASP A 383 -27.64 6.61 6.71
N TYR A 384 -26.72 7.47 7.14
CA TYR A 384 -25.67 7.09 8.10
C TYR A 384 -26.25 6.65 9.46
N HIS A 385 -27.24 7.37 9.98
CA HIS A 385 -27.90 7.01 11.23
C HIS A 385 -28.67 5.69 11.13
N ASN A 386 -29.24 5.39 9.96
CA ASN A 386 -29.98 4.16 9.69
C ASN A 386 -29.08 2.96 9.36
N TYR A 387 -27.85 3.18 8.89
CA TYR A 387 -26.91 2.13 8.52
C TYR A 387 -26.01 1.70 9.69
N SER A 388 -24.95 2.47 9.98
CA SER A 388 -23.96 2.09 11.01
C SER A 388 -22.96 3.20 11.33
N PRO A 389 -22.50 3.31 12.60
CA PRO A 389 -21.23 3.96 12.94
C PRO A 389 -20.01 3.29 12.28
N ILE A 390 -18.87 3.97 12.28
CA ILE A 390 -17.60 3.45 11.73
C ILE A 390 -16.74 2.84 12.84
N PHE A 391 -16.26 1.62 12.61
CA PHE A 391 -15.32 0.90 13.47
C PHE A 391 -13.98 0.67 12.75
N MET A 392 -12.88 0.74 13.50
CA MET A 392 -11.52 0.65 12.97
C MET A 392 -10.70 -0.37 13.79
N PRO A 393 -9.80 -1.15 13.15
CA PRO A 393 -8.81 -1.97 13.85
C PRO A 393 -7.99 -1.17 14.87
N VAL A 394 -7.50 -1.83 15.92
CA VAL A 394 -6.81 -1.15 17.03
C VAL A 394 -5.57 -0.38 16.57
N THR A 395 -4.78 -0.96 15.67
CA THR A 395 -3.57 -0.31 15.15
C THR A 395 -3.93 0.92 14.33
N PHE A 396 -4.97 0.83 13.49
CA PHE A 396 -5.38 1.93 12.63
C PHE A 396 -5.97 3.10 13.44
N ALA A 397 -6.87 2.82 14.38
CA ALA A 397 -7.44 3.82 15.28
C ALA A 397 -6.34 4.50 16.11
N PHE A 398 -5.40 3.72 16.68
CA PHE A 398 -4.35 4.27 17.51
C PHE A 398 -3.32 5.09 16.71
N SER A 399 -3.05 4.73 15.45
CA SER A 399 -2.19 5.51 14.56
C SER A 399 -2.73 6.91 14.25
N TYR A 400 -4.05 7.09 14.15
CA TYR A 400 -4.64 8.44 14.12
C TYR A 400 -4.33 9.22 15.40
N GLY A 401 -4.45 8.56 16.56
CA GLY A 401 -4.05 9.14 17.85
C GLY A 401 -2.58 9.57 17.90
N ILE A 402 -1.66 8.71 17.47
CA ILE A 402 -0.22 9.01 17.42
C ILE A 402 0.05 10.19 16.48
N SER A 403 -0.71 10.30 15.38
CA SER A 403 -0.64 11.46 14.50
C SER A 403 -0.99 12.76 15.23
N PHE A 404 -1.99 12.75 16.12
CA PHE A 404 -2.34 13.92 16.95
C PHE A 404 -1.21 14.30 17.91
N ALA A 405 -0.54 13.32 18.53
CA ALA A 405 0.66 13.60 19.33
C ALA A 405 1.80 14.19 18.49
N THR A 406 2.00 13.66 17.29
CA THR A 406 3.07 14.12 16.40
C THR A 406 2.86 15.57 15.95
N MET A 407 1.61 15.95 15.65
CA MET A 407 1.24 17.32 15.23
C MET A 407 1.71 18.38 16.21
N THR A 408 1.51 18.19 17.50
CA THR A 408 1.94 19.16 18.51
C THR A 408 3.38 18.94 18.94
N CYS A 409 3.86 17.69 18.92
CA CYS A 409 5.22 17.33 19.34
C CYS A 409 6.28 17.94 18.42
N VAL A 410 6.15 17.80 17.10
CA VAL A 410 7.19 18.21 16.14
C VAL A 410 7.50 19.72 16.26
N PRO A 411 6.52 20.65 16.16
CA PRO A 411 6.79 22.07 16.31
C PRO A 411 7.30 22.41 17.72
N THR A 412 6.68 21.86 18.77
CA THR A 412 7.07 22.15 20.16
C THR A 412 8.51 21.74 20.43
N PHE A 413 8.91 20.53 20.01
CA PHE A 413 10.27 20.05 20.17
C PHE A 413 11.28 20.90 19.40
N ILE A 414 10.99 21.21 18.12
CA ILE A 414 11.93 21.93 17.27
C ILE A 414 12.09 23.38 17.75
N PHE A 415 11.00 24.07 18.04
CA PHE A 415 11.09 25.44 18.54
C PHE A 415 11.76 25.50 19.91
N LEU A 416 11.52 24.59 20.84
CA LEU A 416 12.21 24.62 22.13
C LEU A 416 13.72 24.36 22.03
N ASN A 417 14.13 23.34 21.26
CA ASN A 417 15.53 22.90 21.23
C ASN A 417 16.39 23.66 20.22
N TYR A 418 15.80 24.16 19.13
CA TYR A 418 16.54 24.70 17.98
C TYR A 418 16.18 26.17 17.65
N TRP A 419 15.39 26.87 18.47
CA TRP A 419 15.02 28.28 18.23
C TRP A 419 16.20 29.19 17.88
N LYS A 420 17.29 29.12 18.65
CA LYS A 420 18.47 29.96 18.43
C LYS A 420 19.12 29.72 17.07
N GLN A 421 19.08 28.49 16.58
CA GLN A 421 19.64 28.12 15.28
C GLN A 421 18.73 28.58 14.15
N ILE A 422 17.41 28.46 14.32
CA ILE A 422 16.41 28.96 13.38
C ILE A 422 16.51 30.49 13.25
N VAL A 423 16.55 31.21 14.36
CA VAL A 423 16.71 32.68 14.35
C VAL A 423 18.09 33.07 13.79
N GLY A 424 19.14 32.32 14.14
CA GLY A 424 20.48 32.53 13.62
C GLY A 424 20.60 32.33 12.10
N ALA A 425 19.73 31.53 11.48
CA ALA A 425 19.71 31.33 10.03
C ALA A 425 19.24 32.57 9.24
N PHE A 426 18.59 33.55 9.89
CA PHE A 426 18.30 34.85 9.28
C PHE A 426 19.54 35.75 9.20
N ASN A 427 20.60 35.46 9.93
CA ASN A 427 21.86 36.19 9.84
C ASN A 427 22.65 35.76 8.59
N THR A 428 22.83 36.69 7.65
CA THR A 428 23.60 36.47 6.42
C THR A 428 25.08 36.24 6.67
N ASN A 429 25.63 36.68 7.81
CA ASN A 429 27.06 36.59 8.14
C ASN A 429 27.42 35.32 8.94
N ARG A 430 26.57 34.29 8.89
CA ARG A 430 26.88 33.02 9.57
C ARG A 430 28.07 32.32 8.91
N LYS A 431 28.85 31.61 9.73
CA LYS A 431 29.92 30.73 9.24
C LYS A 431 29.34 29.61 8.39
N LYS A 432 30.01 29.33 7.27
CA LYS A 432 29.62 28.31 6.28
C LYS A 432 30.62 27.17 6.33
N ASP A 433 30.13 25.95 6.15
CA ASP A 433 31.00 24.78 6.02
C ASP A 433 31.77 24.80 4.69
N ILE A 434 32.72 23.88 4.52
CA ILE A 434 33.52 23.80 3.30
C ILE A 434 32.67 23.66 2.03
N HIS A 435 31.59 22.86 2.04
CA HIS A 435 30.77 22.63 0.85
C HIS A 435 29.94 23.88 0.47
N ALA A 436 29.43 24.61 1.46
CA ALA A 436 28.78 25.89 1.28
C ALA A 436 29.76 26.99 0.86
N ARG A 437 31.03 26.96 1.29
CA ARG A 437 32.08 27.86 0.78
C ARG A 437 32.44 27.57 -0.68
N LEU A 438 32.50 26.29 -1.07
CA LEU A 438 32.79 25.91 -2.45
C LEU A 438 31.68 26.33 -3.41
N ILE A 439 30.41 26.17 -3.03
CA ILE A 439 29.28 26.53 -3.90
C ILE A 439 29.14 28.04 -4.12
N GLU A 440 29.68 28.88 -3.22
CA GLU A 440 29.65 30.36 -3.35
C GLU A 440 30.42 30.88 -4.57
N ARG A 441 31.32 30.07 -5.15
CA ARG A 441 32.01 30.40 -6.40
C ARG A 441 31.05 30.49 -7.60
N TYR A 442 29.86 29.90 -7.48
CA TYR A 442 28.84 29.91 -8.53
C TYR A 442 27.78 30.99 -8.30
N PRO A 443 27.21 31.57 -9.37
CA PRO A 443 26.08 32.49 -9.24
C PRO A 443 24.88 31.82 -8.56
N ASP A 444 24.42 32.42 -7.46
CA ASP A 444 23.26 31.95 -6.73
C ASP A 444 21.95 32.17 -7.53
N ALA A 445 20.93 31.36 -7.21
CA ALA A 445 19.57 31.58 -7.69
C ALA A 445 18.91 32.67 -6.83
N PRO A 446 18.42 33.78 -7.41
CA PRO A 446 17.78 34.83 -6.64
C PRO A 446 16.56 34.30 -5.85
N TRP A 447 16.41 34.70 -4.59
CA TRP A 447 15.31 34.27 -3.73
C TRP A 447 13.92 34.59 -4.34
N TRP A 448 13.82 35.67 -5.12
CA TRP A 448 12.58 36.09 -5.76
C TRP A 448 12.10 35.12 -6.84
N TRP A 449 12.98 34.27 -7.42
CA TRP A 449 12.54 33.22 -8.37
C TRP A 449 11.59 32.25 -7.69
N TYR A 450 11.92 31.84 -6.46
CA TYR A 450 11.09 30.94 -5.66
C TYR A 450 9.80 31.62 -5.21
N ALA A 451 9.87 32.88 -4.77
CA ALA A 451 8.69 33.65 -4.37
C ALA A 451 7.73 33.91 -5.55
N ALA A 452 8.26 34.26 -6.72
CA ALA A 452 7.46 34.46 -7.93
C ALA A 452 6.79 33.15 -8.38
N LEU A 453 7.51 32.02 -8.34
CA LEU A 453 6.91 30.72 -8.63
C LEU A 453 5.80 30.38 -7.64
N THR A 454 6.01 30.59 -6.34
CA THR A 454 4.97 30.39 -5.32
C THR A 454 3.73 31.23 -5.62
N ALA A 455 3.89 32.51 -5.98
CA ALA A 455 2.78 33.39 -6.31
C ALA A 455 2.01 32.91 -7.56
N ILE A 456 2.71 32.48 -8.61
CA ILE A 456 2.11 31.93 -9.83
C ILE A 456 1.32 30.65 -9.51
N VAL A 457 1.92 29.71 -8.77
CA VAL A 457 1.27 28.44 -8.42
C VAL A 457 0.05 28.67 -7.53
N LEU A 458 0.13 29.61 -6.59
CA LEU A 458 -1.01 29.98 -5.74
C LEU A 458 -2.16 30.57 -6.56
N GLY A 459 -1.85 31.48 -7.50
CA GLY A 459 -2.85 32.04 -8.42
C GLY A 459 -3.50 30.97 -9.31
N LEU A 460 -2.71 30.06 -9.87
CA LEU A 460 -3.22 28.93 -10.64
C LEU A 460 -4.06 27.97 -9.78
N THR A 461 -3.68 27.74 -8.53
CA THR A 461 -4.44 26.89 -7.61
C THR A 461 -5.82 27.48 -7.33
N ILE A 462 -5.90 28.79 -7.05
CA ILE A 462 -7.17 29.51 -6.86
C ILE A 462 -8.02 29.43 -8.13
N MET A 463 -7.41 29.67 -9.30
CA MET A 463 -8.09 29.55 -10.59
C MET A 463 -8.67 28.14 -10.79
N VAL A 464 -7.91 27.08 -10.47
CA VAL A 464 -8.40 25.69 -10.58
C VAL A 464 -9.62 25.47 -9.67
N GLN A 465 -9.60 25.99 -8.44
CA GLN A 465 -10.72 25.79 -7.52
C GLN A 465 -11.98 26.55 -7.94
N GLU A 466 -11.83 27.80 -8.38
CA GLU A 466 -12.94 28.70 -8.74
C GLU A 466 -13.54 28.41 -10.12
N VAL A 467 -12.70 28.20 -11.14
CA VAL A 467 -13.18 27.99 -12.53
C VAL A 467 -13.84 26.63 -12.70
N TYR A 468 -13.34 25.59 -12.03
CA TYR A 468 -13.91 24.24 -12.09
C TYR A 468 -14.91 23.95 -10.97
N HIS A 469 -15.25 24.95 -10.14
CA HIS A 469 -16.23 24.86 -9.06
C HIS A 469 -16.08 23.61 -8.17
N THR A 470 -14.85 23.35 -7.73
CA THR A 470 -14.49 22.21 -6.86
C THR A 470 -15.15 22.25 -5.47
N GLN A 471 -15.81 23.36 -5.13
CA GLN A 471 -16.38 23.69 -3.83
C GLN A 471 -15.35 23.94 -2.72
N MET A 472 -14.05 23.89 -3.02
CA MET A 472 -13.00 24.31 -2.10
C MET A 472 -12.98 25.85 -2.04
N PRO A 473 -13.22 26.47 -0.87
CA PRO A 473 -13.19 27.92 -0.77
C PRO A 473 -11.76 28.45 -0.86
N VAL A 474 -11.60 29.66 -1.39
CA VAL A 474 -10.30 30.33 -1.55
C VAL A 474 -9.50 30.39 -0.23
N TRP A 475 -10.16 30.69 0.90
CA TRP A 475 -9.49 30.71 2.20
C TRP A 475 -8.90 29.35 2.58
N GLY A 476 -9.50 28.24 2.11
CA GLY A 476 -9.00 26.90 2.33
C GLY A 476 -7.66 26.66 1.62
N VAL A 477 -7.46 27.27 0.44
CA VAL A 477 -6.19 27.21 -0.29
C VAL A 477 -5.09 27.93 0.51
N PHE A 478 -5.38 29.14 1.01
CA PHE A 478 -4.44 29.89 1.84
C PHE A 478 -4.11 29.16 3.14
N LEU A 479 -5.10 28.51 3.77
CA LEU A 479 -4.87 27.73 4.99
C LEU A 479 -4.00 26.50 4.72
N ALA A 480 -4.25 25.75 3.65
CA ALA A 480 -3.42 24.62 3.25
C ALA A 480 -1.96 25.05 2.98
N PHE A 481 -1.77 26.19 2.28
CA PHE A 481 -0.45 26.78 2.07
C PHE A 481 0.22 27.19 3.39
N GLY A 482 -0.50 27.88 4.27
CA GLY A 482 0.00 28.30 5.57
C GLY A 482 0.43 27.12 6.45
N LEU A 483 -0.33 26.01 6.44
CA LEU A 483 0.01 24.79 7.15
C LEU A 483 1.30 24.15 6.60
N ALA A 484 1.42 24.02 5.27
CA ALA A 484 2.62 23.49 4.65
C ALA A 484 3.86 24.34 4.97
N ALA A 485 3.74 25.67 4.90
CA ALA A 485 4.82 26.60 5.22
C ALA A 485 5.22 26.54 6.70
N PHE A 486 4.26 26.41 7.62
CA PHE A 486 4.52 26.32 9.06
C PHE A 486 5.27 25.02 9.42
N TYR A 487 4.87 23.88 8.86
CA TYR A 487 5.50 22.59 9.14
C TYR A 487 6.80 22.34 8.37
N LEU A 488 7.13 23.17 7.37
CA LEU A 488 8.33 23.00 6.55
C LEU A 488 9.62 23.00 7.38
N ILE A 489 9.81 23.96 8.28
CA ILE A 489 11.04 24.02 9.09
C ILE A 489 11.08 22.88 10.13
N PRO A 490 10.02 22.64 10.92
CA PRO A 490 10.02 21.57 11.92
C PRO A 490 10.21 20.16 11.32
N THR A 491 9.35 19.77 10.37
CA THR A 491 9.46 18.47 9.68
C THR A 491 10.75 18.39 8.86
N GLY A 492 11.13 19.53 8.24
CA GLY A 492 12.41 19.76 7.57
C GLY A 492 13.62 19.33 8.35
N SER A 493 13.72 19.86 9.56
CA SER A 493 14.85 19.66 10.45
C SER A 493 14.94 18.21 10.92
N VAL A 494 13.81 17.59 11.26
CA VAL A 494 13.77 16.17 11.67
C VAL A 494 14.24 15.28 10.54
N TYR A 495 13.72 15.48 9.33
CA TYR A 495 14.07 14.63 8.19
C TYR A 495 15.54 14.84 7.77
N ALA A 496 16.02 16.08 7.74
CA ALA A 496 17.39 16.41 7.35
C ALA A 496 18.45 15.81 8.29
N VAL A 497 18.16 15.65 9.58
CA VAL A 497 19.11 15.10 10.56
C VAL A 497 18.94 13.58 10.72
N ALA A 498 17.71 13.10 10.82
CA ALA A 498 17.41 11.72 11.19
C ALA A 498 17.05 10.81 10.00
N ASN A 499 16.86 11.37 8.80
CA ASN A 499 16.38 10.66 7.61
C ASN A 499 15.03 9.96 7.81
N LEU A 500 14.16 10.52 8.67
CA LEU A 500 12.83 10.01 8.96
C LEU A 500 11.75 11.03 8.58
N ASN A 501 10.73 10.57 7.86
CA ASN A 501 9.59 11.40 7.46
C ASN A 501 8.67 11.62 8.67
N SER A 502 8.46 12.89 9.02
CA SER A 502 7.56 13.31 10.10
C SER A 502 6.42 14.21 9.60
N ASN A 503 6.03 14.05 8.34
CA ASN A 503 4.95 14.80 7.72
C ASN A 503 3.59 14.26 8.18
N VAL A 504 2.92 15.02 9.04
CA VAL A 504 1.61 14.69 9.62
C VAL A 504 0.43 15.34 8.90
N LEU A 505 0.70 16.11 7.83
CA LEU A 505 -0.29 17.01 7.24
C LEU A 505 -1.44 16.28 6.56
N THR A 506 -1.32 14.98 6.29
CA THR A 506 -2.43 14.13 5.85
C THR A 506 -3.57 14.17 6.88
N VAL A 507 -3.28 13.73 8.11
CA VAL A 507 -4.28 13.65 9.18
C VAL A 507 -4.66 15.04 9.70
N LEU A 508 -3.73 15.98 9.74
CA LEU A 508 -4.05 17.35 10.16
C LEU A 508 -4.99 18.03 9.16
N GLY A 509 -4.75 17.80 7.85
CA GLY A 509 -5.60 18.25 6.77
C GLY A 509 -7.02 17.67 6.87
N GLU A 510 -7.12 16.37 7.16
CA GLU A 510 -8.38 15.64 7.38
C GLU A 510 -9.19 16.23 8.54
N ILE A 511 -8.57 16.47 9.71
CA ILE A 511 -9.26 17.03 10.88
C ILE A 511 -9.75 18.45 10.60
N ILE A 512 -8.87 19.33 10.10
CA ILE A 512 -9.18 20.75 9.89
C ILE A 512 -10.30 20.89 8.86
N SER A 513 -10.16 20.24 7.71
CA SER A 513 -11.19 20.30 6.66
C SER A 513 -12.49 19.62 7.10
N GLY A 514 -12.43 18.51 7.83
CA GLY A 514 -13.61 17.82 8.33
C GLY A 514 -14.43 18.65 9.33
N TYR A 515 -13.80 19.51 10.14
CA TYR A 515 -14.50 20.45 11.01
C TYR A 515 -14.93 21.74 10.28
N ALA A 516 -14.09 22.26 9.37
CA ALA A 516 -14.33 23.55 8.72
C ALA A 516 -15.27 23.46 7.51
N ILE A 517 -15.28 22.33 6.79
CA ILE A 517 -16.09 22.07 5.59
C ILE A 517 -16.69 20.65 5.69
N PRO A 518 -17.61 20.42 6.64
CA PRO A 518 -18.16 19.09 6.89
C PRO A 518 -19.03 18.59 5.72
N GLY A 519 -19.05 17.26 5.53
CA GLY A 519 -19.95 16.58 4.58
C GLY A 519 -19.48 16.57 3.12
N LYS A 520 -18.25 17.03 2.84
CA LYS A 520 -17.69 17.15 1.48
C LYS A 520 -16.40 16.33 1.32
N PRO A 521 -16.49 15.03 0.97
CA PRO A 521 -15.32 14.14 0.90
C PRO A 521 -14.29 14.58 -0.16
N VAL A 522 -14.74 15.03 -1.34
CA VAL A 522 -13.84 15.50 -2.41
C VAL A 522 -13.08 16.76 -1.99
N VAL A 523 -13.75 17.73 -1.36
CA VAL A 523 -13.11 18.97 -0.89
C VAL A 523 -12.06 18.66 0.18
N MET A 524 -12.36 17.71 1.07
CA MET A 524 -11.38 17.25 2.04
C MET A 524 -10.14 16.65 1.37
N LEU A 525 -10.30 15.78 0.36
CA LEU A 525 -9.17 15.21 -0.36
C LEU A 525 -8.29 16.30 -0.99
N ILE A 526 -8.91 17.28 -1.64
CA ILE A 526 -8.19 18.41 -2.24
C ILE A 526 -7.42 19.19 -1.17
N PHE A 527 -8.07 19.56 -0.05
CA PHE A 527 -7.43 20.30 1.05
C PHE A 527 -6.26 19.50 1.67
N LYS A 528 -6.52 18.23 2.02
CA LYS A 528 -5.54 17.29 2.58
C LYS A 528 -4.29 17.24 1.71
N PHE A 529 -4.45 17.04 0.41
CA PHE A 529 -3.32 16.84 -0.48
C PHE A 529 -2.61 18.12 -0.88
N TYR A 530 -3.27 19.28 -0.92
CA TYR A 530 -2.53 20.54 -1.03
C TYR A 530 -1.63 20.78 0.19
N ALA A 531 -2.13 20.56 1.40
CA ALA A 531 -1.33 20.70 2.61
C ALA A 531 -0.17 19.69 2.63
N TYR A 532 -0.46 18.41 2.39
CA TYR A 532 0.55 17.35 2.45
C TYR A 532 1.58 17.40 1.33
N THR A 533 1.13 17.53 0.07
CA THR A 533 2.01 17.49 -1.12
C THR A 533 2.93 18.70 -1.13
N GLY A 534 2.44 19.87 -0.73
CA GLY A 534 3.27 21.06 -0.60
C GLY A 534 4.49 20.83 0.29
N LEU A 535 4.29 20.24 1.47
CA LEU A 535 5.37 19.91 2.38
C LEU A 535 6.24 18.76 1.85
N SER A 536 5.62 17.66 1.41
CA SER A 536 6.34 16.47 0.93
C SER A 536 7.26 16.79 -0.26
N GLN A 537 6.74 17.50 -1.25
CA GLN A 537 7.53 17.95 -2.39
C GLN A 537 8.64 18.92 -1.97
N ALA A 538 8.35 19.87 -1.07
CA ALA A 538 9.37 20.78 -0.58
C ALA A 538 10.54 20.04 0.09
N MET A 539 10.27 18.94 0.78
CA MET A 539 11.28 18.08 1.38
C MET A 539 12.14 17.35 0.35
N ILE A 540 11.54 16.77 -0.69
CA ILE A 540 12.27 16.09 -1.76
C ILE A 540 13.15 17.12 -2.51
N PHE A 541 12.60 18.30 -2.84
CA PHE A 541 13.37 19.40 -3.43
C PHE A 541 14.54 19.82 -2.55
N ALA A 542 14.35 19.98 -1.24
CA ALA A 542 15.41 20.36 -0.31
C ALA A 542 16.50 19.27 -0.20
N SER A 543 16.12 17.99 -0.20
CA SER A 543 17.04 16.86 -0.27
C SER A 543 17.92 16.93 -1.53
N ASP A 544 17.33 17.22 -2.69
CA ASP A 544 18.09 17.37 -3.93
C ASP A 544 18.93 18.64 -4.00
N MET A 545 18.49 19.72 -3.35
CA MET A 545 19.34 20.90 -3.13
C MET A 545 20.56 20.55 -2.27
N LYS A 546 20.42 19.64 -1.28
CA LYS A 546 21.55 19.14 -0.51
C LYS A 546 22.48 18.26 -1.36
N LEU A 547 21.94 17.36 -2.18
CA LEU A 547 22.74 16.58 -3.11
C LEU A 547 23.48 17.49 -4.11
N GLY A 548 22.82 18.52 -4.63
CA GLY A 548 23.42 19.55 -5.47
C GLY A 548 24.53 20.33 -4.76
N LEU A 549 24.37 20.63 -3.47
CA LEU A 549 25.43 21.22 -2.63
C LEU A 549 26.63 20.25 -2.51
N TYR A 550 26.40 18.97 -2.25
CA TYR A 550 27.46 17.98 -2.12
C TYR A 550 28.19 17.69 -3.43
N MET A 551 27.50 17.74 -4.58
CA MET A 551 28.09 17.53 -5.90
C MET A 551 28.54 18.84 -6.60
N LYS A 552 28.34 20.00 -5.93
CA LYS A 552 28.75 21.34 -6.39
C LYS A 552 28.12 21.71 -7.74
N ILE A 553 26.82 21.45 -7.86
CA ILE A 553 26.01 21.79 -9.02
C ILE A 553 25.59 23.26 -8.93
N PRO A 554 25.83 24.10 -9.96
CA PRO A 554 25.39 25.49 -9.98
C PRO A 554 23.88 25.64 -9.70
N ARG A 555 23.52 26.45 -8.71
CA ARG A 555 22.14 26.56 -8.19
C ARG A 555 21.11 27.00 -9.23
N ARG A 556 21.49 27.86 -10.18
CA ARG A 556 20.59 28.26 -11.29
C ARG A 556 20.25 27.11 -12.22
N THR A 557 21.24 26.31 -12.58
CA THR A 557 21.04 25.12 -13.42
C THR A 557 20.21 24.08 -12.68
N LEU A 558 20.50 23.89 -11.39
CA LEU A 558 19.73 23.02 -10.52
C LEU A 558 18.25 23.42 -10.50
N PHE A 559 17.93 24.70 -10.24
CA PHE A 559 16.56 25.21 -10.24
C PHE A 559 15.81 24.89 -11.54
N VAL A 560 16.42 25.17 -12.70
CA VAL A 560 15.78 24.94 -14.01
C VAL A 560 15.59 23.44 -14.29
N ALA A 561 16.55 22.59 -13.90
CA ALA A 561 16.43 21.15 -14.05
C ALA A 561 15.31 20.58 -13.16
N GLN A 562 15.25 21.00 -11.90
CA GLN A 562 14.21 20.57 -10.96
C GLN A 562 12.81 21.02 -11.40
N LEU A 563 12.67 22.27 -11.84
CA LEU A 563 11.40 22.80 -12.36
C LEU A 563 10.94 22.03 -13.60
N THR A 564 11.83 21.81 -14.57
CA THR A 564 11.50 21.09 -15.80
C THR A 564 11.13 19.63 -15.52
N ALA A 565 11.91 18.92 -14.69
CA ALA A 565 11.62 17.53 -14.32
C ALA A 565 10.28 17.39 -13.61
N CYS A 566 9.95 18.34 -12.72
CA CYS A 566 8.67 18.40 -12.04
C CYS A 566 7.48 18.60 -13.01
N ILE A 567 7.61 19.53 -13.97
CA ILE A 567 6.56 19.79 -14.97
C ILE A 567 6.35 18.55 -15.85
N VAL A 568 7.44 18.04 -16.46
CA VAL A 568 7.37 16.88 -17.36
C VAL A 568 6.88 15.64 -16.63
N GLY A 569 7.42 15.38 -15.43
CA GLY A 569 7.00 14.27 -14.58
C GLY A 569 5.51 14.33 -14.26
N SER A 570 5.00 15.47 -13.79
CA SER A 570 3.58 15.65 -13.47
C SER A 570 2.66 15.42 -14.69
N LEU A 571 3.04 15.93 -15.86
CA LEU A 571 2.29 15.70 -17.10
C LEU A 571 2.30 14.22 -17.49
N THR A 572 3.45 13.54 -17.39
CA THR A 572 3.56 12.12 -17.70
C THR A 572 2.73 11.25 -16.76
N GLN A 573 2.78 11.48 -15.44
CA GLN A 573 1.98 10.72 -14.46
C GLN A 573 0.50 10.84 -14.78
N ASN A 574 0.05 12.07 -14.98
CA ASN A 574 -1.37 12.30 -15.21
C ASN A 574 -1.84 11.72 -16.56
N ALA A 575 -1.01 11.79 -17.60
CA ALA A 575 -1.30 11.14 -18.87
C ALA A 575 -1.42 9.61 -18.74
N VAL A 576 -0.54 8.97 -17.96
CA VAL A 576 -0.60 7.52 -17.70
C VAL A 576 -1.86 7.15 -16.93
N VAL A 577 -2.21 7.90 -15.88
CA VAL A 577 -3.43 7.63 -15.08
C VAL A 577 -4.69 7.77 -15.91
N LEU A 578 -4.80 8.87 -16.67
CA LEU A 578 -5.93 9.10 -17.58
C LEU A 578 -6.04 7.99 -18.63
N TRP A 579 -4.91 7.58 -19.20
CA TRP A 579 -4.87 6.48 -20.16
C TRP A 579 -5.36 5.18 -19.52
N MET A 580 -4.86 4.84 -18.32
CA MET A 580 -5.25 3.61 -17.62
C MET A 580 -6.73 3.61 -17.23
N LEU A 581 -7.25 4.71 -16.68
CA LEU A 581 -8.66 4.82 -16.30
C LEU A 581 -9.62 4.67 -17.50
N HIS A 582 -9.18 5.01 -18.71
CA HIS A 582 -10.00 4.88 -19.92
C HIS A 582 -9.83 3.53 -20.64
N HIS A 583 -8.66 2.91 -20.58
CA HIS A 583 -8.33 1.72 -21.39
C HIS A 583 -8.32 0.41 -20.59
N VAL A 584 -8.08 0.46 -19.28
CA VAL A 584 -8.11 -0.74 -18.42
C VAL A 584 -9.55 -0.96 -17.95
N LYS A 585 -10.16 -2.06 -18.41
CA LYS A 585 -11.50 -2.45 -17.98
C LYS A 585 -11.50 -2.82 -16.51
N ASP A 586 -12.56 -2.40 -15.82
CA ASP A 586 -12.84 -2.70 -14.41
C ASP A 586 -11.66 -2.31 -13.48
N ILE A 587 -10.99 -1.21 -13.81
CA ILE A 587 -9.89 -0.66 -13.01
C ILE A 587 -10.38 -0.24 -11.62
N CYS A 588 -9.54 -0.50 -10.63
CA CYS A 588 -9.80 -0.32 -9.20
C CYS A 588 -10.81 -1.30 -8.57
N GLU A 589 -11.45 -2.18 -9.34
CA GLU A 589 -12.27 -3.26 -8.78
C GLU A 589 -11.41 -4.31 -8.08
N SER A 590 -11.93 -4.95 -7.03
CA SER A 590 -11.17 -5.92 -6.23
C SER A 590 -10.84 -7.22 -6.97
N ASP A 591 -11.64 -7.57 -7.97
CA ASP A 591 -11.54 -8.80 -8.77
C ASP A 591 -10.87 -8.57 -10.14
N GLN A 592 -10.27 -7.38 -10.37
CA GLN A 592 -9.62 -7.04 -11.63
C GLN A 592 -8.53 -8.09 -12.00
N PRO A 593 -8.59 -8.71 -13.21
CA PRO A 593 -7.75 -9.87 -13.54
C PRO A 593 -6.24 -9.63 -13.45
N ASN A 594 -5.78 -8.43 -13.78
CA ASN A 594 -4.37 -8.02 -13.77
C ASN A 594 -3.94 -7.38 -12.43
N LYS A 595 -4.83 -7.39 -11.42
CA LYS A 595 -4.65 -6.82 -10.08
C LYS A 595 -4.48 -5.30 -10.03
N TYR A 596 -5.08 -4.55 -10.96
CA TYR A 596 -5.17 -3.09 -10.87
C TYR A 596 -6.28 -2.67 -9.89
N THR A 597 -6.08 -2.95 -8.60
CA THR A 597 -7.06 -2.73 -7.51
C THR A 597 -6.97 -1.36 -6.85
N CYS A 598 -6.02 -0.50 -7.28
CA CYS A 598 -5.81 0.87 -6.79
C CYS A 598 -5.68 0.97 -5.26
N PRO A 599 -4.69 0.31 -4.63
CA PRO A 599 -4.61 0.18 -3.17
C PRO A 599 -4.54 1.54 -2.47
N GLN A 600 -3.67 2.45 -2.94
CA GLN A 600 -3.52 3.78 -2.34
C GLN A 600 -4.76 4.65 -2.57
N GLY A 601 -5.35 4.59 -3.77
CA GLY A 601 -6.61 5.27 -4.10
C GLY A 601 -7.76 4.82 -3.19
N ARG A 602 -7.85 3.53 -2.87
CA ARG A 602 -8.86 2.95 -1.99
C ARG A 602 -8.72 3.39 -0.53
N VAL A 603 -7.50 3.42 0.01
CA VAL A 603 -7.24 3.93 1.37
C VAL A 603 -7.59 5.41 1.47
N ASN A 604 -7.17 6.21 0.48
CA ASN A 604 -7.47 7.64 0.47
C ASN A 604 -8.95 7.92 0.27
N PHE A 605 -9.63 7.16 -0.58
CA PHE A 605 -11.08 7.19 -0.71
C PHE A 605 -11.77 6.84 0.62
N SER A 606 -11.36 5.77 1.30
CA SER A 606 -11.92 5.39 2.61
C SER A 606 -11.71 6.47 3.67
N SER A 607 -10.51 7.06 3.72
CA SER A 607 -10.23 8.21 4.60
C SER A 607 -11.12 9.42 4.27
N SER A 608 -11.41 9.65 2.99
CA SER A 608 -12.33 10.71 2.53
C SER A 608 -13.71 10.59 3.17
N ILE A 609 -14.16 9.35 3.39
CA ILE A 609 -15.46 9.06 4.01
C ILE A 609 -15.42 9.28 5.52
N VAL A 610 -14.39 8.76 6.19
CA VAL A 610 -14.21 8.90 7.65
C VAL A 610 -14.17 10.37 8.06
N TRP A 611 -13.33 11.15 7.40
CA TRP A 611 -12.99 12.51 7.83
C TRP A 611 -13.73 13.60 7.06
N GLY A 612 -14.08 13.36 5.81
CA GLY A 612 -14.74 14.35 4.95
C GLY A 612 -16.26 14.20 4.95
N ALA A 613 -16.76 12.97 4.75
CA ALA A 613 -18.20 12.71 4.71
C ALA A 613 -18.80 12.66 6.14
N VAL A 614 -18.43 11.67 6.94
CA VAL A 614 -18.93 11.49 8.33
C VAL A 614 -18.45 12.62 9.22
N GLY A 615 -17.16 12.95 9.11
CA GLY A 615 -16.55 14.09 9.78
C GLY A 615 -16.10 13.80 11.23
N PRO A 616 -15.09 14.55 11.70
CA PRO A 616 -14.50 14.34 13.02
C PRO A 616 -15.47 14.61 14.18
N ALA A 617 -16.49 15.45 13.97
CA ALA A 617 -17.50 15.77 14.98
C ALA A 617 -18.29 14.52 15.45
N ARG A 618 -18.48 13.52 14.58
CA ARG A 618 -19.24 12.30 14.90
C ARG A 618 -18.39 11.21 15.55
N LEU A 619 -17.07 11.24 15.32
CA LEU A 619 -16.15 10.17 15.73
C LEU A 619 -15.24 10.55 16.90
N TYR A 620 -14.77 11.81 16.96
CA TYR A 620 -13.73 12.25 17.88
C TYR A 620 -14.16 13.32 18.88
N SER A 621 -15.28 14.02 18.66
CA SER A 621 -15.78 15.01 19.64
C SER A 621 -16.07 14.37 21.01
N VAL A 622 -16.10 15.19 22.06
CA VAL A 622 -16.29 14.73 23.44
C VAL A 622 -17.52 13.82 23.56
N GLY A 623 -17.34 12.64 24.15
CA GLY A 623 -18.40 11.62 24.31
C GLY A 623 -18.59 10.70 23.11
N LYS A 624 -17.80 10.84 22.03
CA LYS A 624 -17.77 9.88 20.90
C LYS A 624 -16.72 8.80 21.10
N ILE A 625 -16.84 7.72 20.32
CA ILE A 625 -16.06 6.47 20.46
C ILE A 625 -14.55 6.74 20.58
N TYR A 626 -13.99 7.57 19.70
CA TYR A 626 -12.55 7.81 19.62
C TYR A 626 -12.09 9.08 20.36
N SER A 627 -12.95 9.69 21.18
CA SER A 627 -12.66 10.96 21.86
C SER A 627 -11.43 10.89 22.78
N GLY A 628 -11.15 9.72 23.38
CA GLY A 628 -9.96 9.52 24.21
C GLY A 628 -8.63 9.74 23.47
N LEU A 629 -8.59 9.55 22.15
CA LEU A 629 -7.40 9.80 21.34
C LEU A 629 -7.01 11.28 21.31
N LEU A 630 -7.96 12.21 21.52
CA LEU A 630 -7.67 13.65 21.56
C LEU A 630 -6.69 14.03 22.67
N HIS A 631 -6.56 13.22 23.72
CA HIS A 631 -5.57 13.49 24.77
C HIS A 631 -4.12 13.43 24.28
N LEU A 632 -3.88 12.76 23.14
CA LEU A 632 -2.56 12.70 22.54
C LEU A 632 -2.09 14.07 22.01
N PHE A 633 -2.98 15.02 21.70
CA PHE A 633 -2.59 16.39 21.34
C PHE A 633 -1.79 17.09 22.43
N TRP A 634 -2.29 17.11 23.67
CA TRP A 634 -1.59 17.81 24.75
C TRP A 634 -0.41 16.98 25.29
N LEU A 635 -0.49 15.64 25.24
CA LEU A 635 0.66 14.77 25.57
C LEU A 635 1.84 15.02 24.61
N GLY A 636 1.55 15.13 23.31
CA GLY A 636 2.54 15.47 22.28
C GLY A 636 3.24 16.80 22.53
N ALA A 637 2.52 17.82 23.01
CA ALA A 637 3.10 19.11 23.38
C ALA A 637 3.88 19.05 24.70
N LEU A 638 3.36 18.33 25.70
CA LEU A 638 3.86 18.34 27.07
C LEU A 638 5.20 17.59 27.20
N LEU A 639 5.35 16.43 26.56
CA LEU A 639 6.54 15.58 26.71
C LEU A 639 7.85 16.27 26.26
N PRO A 640 7.90 16.97 25.11
CA PRO A 640 9.04 17.80 24.74
C PRO A 640 9.35 18.91 25.75
N VAL A 641 8.32 19.57 26.30
CA VAL A 641 8.49 20.64 27.30
C VAL A 641 9.12 20.10 28.57
N VAL A 642 8.57 19.01 29.12
CA VAL A 642 9.08 18.35 30.33
C VAL A 642 10.54 17.91 30.12
N THR A 643 10.83 17.31 28.97
CA THR A 643 12.18 16.83 28.63
C THR A 643 13.17 17.98 28.45
N PHE A 644 12.74 19.10 27.87
CA PHE A 644 13.57 20.29 27.70
C PHE A 644 14.02 20.86 29.07
N PHE A 645 13.09 20.99 30.02
CA PHE A 645 13.45 21.44 31.37
C PHE A 645 14.26 20.40 32.14
N ALA A 646 13.99 19.11 31.96
CA ALA A 646 14.79 18.03 32.54
C ALA A 646 16.24 18.03 32.02
N LYS A 647 16.45 18.24 30.71
CA LYS A 647 17.79 18.41 30.10
C LYS A 647 18.54 19.59 30.71
N LYS A 648 17.84 20.70 30.97
CA LYS A 648 18.45 21.89 31.61
C LYS A 648 18.84 21.63 33.07
N LYS A 649 18.06 20.82 33.79
CA LYS A 649 18.35 20.44 35.19
C LYS A 649 19.46 19.38 35.28
N PHE A 650 19.53 18.45 34.32
CA PHE A 650 20.47 17.34 34.28
C PHE A 650 21.28 17.30 32.97
N PRO A 651 22.18 18.26 32.72
CA PRO A 651 22.86 18.43 31.43
C PRO A 651 23.78 17.26 31.06
N ASN A 652 24.32 16.53 32.03
CA ASN A 652 25.26 15.43 31.80
C ASN A 652 24.60 14.06 31.55
N ASN A 653 23.26 13.99 31.58
CA ASN A 653 22.56 12.72 31.40
C ASN A 653 22.42 12.36 29.90
N LYS A 654 23.20 11.36 29.48
CA LYS A 654 23.24 10.84 28.09
C LYS A 654 21.91 10.26 27.60
N PHE A 655 21.07 9.74 28.50
CA PHE A 655 19.75 9.24 28.11
C PHE A 655 18.83 10.39 27.72
N LEU A 656 18.76 11.42 28.57
CA LEU A 656 17.96 12.60 28.28
C LEU A 656 18.43 13.29 27.01
N SER A 657 19.74 13.46 26.79
CA SER A 657 20.26 14.11 25.57
C SER A 657 19.82 13.42 24.28
N ASN A 658 19.74 12.08 24.28
CA ASN A 658 19.40 11.27 23.10
C ASN A 658 17.89 11.05 22.89
N LEU A 659 17.05 11.44 23.85
CA LEU A 659 15.60 11.33 23.74
C LEU A 659 15.05 12.34 22.74
N HIS A 660 14.32 11.82 21.73
CA HIS A 660 13.81 12.61 20.62
C HIS A 660 12.34 12.27 20.31
N TRP A 661 11.42 12.93 21.02
CA TRP A 661 9.97 12.69 20.92
C TRP A 661 9.36 12.76 19.52
N PRO A 662 9.81 13.66 18.61
CA PRO A 662 9.34 13.62 17.24
C PRO A 662 9.59 12.28 16.54
N LEU A 663 10.74 11.64 16.77
CA LEU A 663 11.05 10.34 16.16
C LEU A 663 10.28 9.22 16.84
N PHE A 664 10.07 9.35 18.15
CA PHE A 664 9.29 8.40 18.94
C PHE A 664 7.85 8.28 18.43
N PHE A 665 7.18 9.41 18.14
CA PHE A 665 5.80 9.40 17.63
C PHE A 665 5.72 9.28 16.11
N ALA A 666 6.47 10.10 15.36
CA ALA A 666 6.36 10.14 13.91
C ALA A 666 6.96 8.90 13.25
N GLY A 667 8.01 8.31 13.86
CA GLY A 667 8.76 7.20 13.29
C GLY A 667 7.91 5.96 13.04
N THR A 668 6.81 5.78 13.78
CA THR A 668 5.88 4.66 13.64
C THR A 668 4.67 4.97 12.78
N GLY A 669 4.67 6.10 12.06
CA GLY A 669 3.52 6.59 11.31
C GLY A 669 3.06 5.72 10.14
N ASN A 670 3.90 4.77 9.69
CA ASN A 670 3.57 3.86 8.59
C ASN A 670 2.80 2.60 9.02
N VAL A 671 2.42 2.47 10.30
CA VAL A 671 1.56 1.37 10.79
C VAL A 671 0.09 1.79 10.71
N PRO A 672 -0.81 1.02 10.08
CA PRO A 672 -0.58 0.10 8.94
C PRO A 672 -0.27 0.87 7.64
N PRO A 673 0.30 0.24 6.58
CA PRO A 673 0.48 -1.21 6.39
C PRO A 673 1.78 -1.80 6.94
N ALA A 674 2.73 -1.00 7.43
CA ALA A 674 3.94 -1.54 8.06
C ALA A 674 3.55 -2.36 9.32
N THR A 675 4.22 -3.48 9.54
CA THR A 675 4.07 -4.29 10.75
C THR A 675 5.34 -4.23 11.59
N GLY A 676 5.36 -4.89 12.75
CA GLY A 676 6.51 -4.83 13.65
C GLY A 676 7.81 -5.34 13.05
N ILE A 677 7.74 -6.22 12.04
CA ILE A 677 8.93 -6.76 11.38
C ILE A 677 9.73 -5.65 10.69
N ASN A 678 9.05 -4.65 10.11
CA ASN A 678 9.69 -3.54 9.42
C ASN A 678 10.47 -2.63 10.38
N TYR A 679 10.09 -2.58 11.66
CA TYR A 679 10.77 -1.78 12.68
C TYR A 679 11.85 -2.57 13.41
N SER A 680 11.54 -3.81 13.78
CA SER A 680 12.44 -4.67 14.56
C SER A 680 13.63 -5.15 13.73
N SER A 681 13.42 -5.53 12.47
CA SER A 681 14.51 -5.91 11.55
C SER A 681 15.38 -4.71 11.16
N ALA A 682 14.78 -3.55 10.87
CA ALA A 682 15.51 -2.31 10.60
C ALA A 682 16.36 -1.89 11.80
N PHE A 683 15.84 -2.01 13.03
CA PHE A 683 16.60 -1.76 14.25
C PHE A 683 17.77 -2.75 14.41
N ALA A 684 17.56 -4.05 14.15
CA ALA A 684 18.62 -5.05 14.23
C ALA A 684 19.78 -4.75 13.25
N VAL A 685 19.47 -4.41 12.00
CA VAL A 685 20.48 -4.03 11.00
C VAL A 685 21.19 -2.74 11.40
N SER A 686 20.45 -1.71 11.85
CA SER A 686 21.05 -0.46 12.32
C SER A 686 21.95 -0.67 13.55
N PHE A 687 21.58 -1.56 14.47
CA PHE A 687 22.41 -1.93 15.61
C PHE A 687 23.73 -2.58 15.16
N ILE A 688 23.67 -3.54 14.24
CA ILE A 688 24.86 -4.23 13.74
C ILE A 688 25.79 -3.24 13.01
N PHE A 689 25.28 -2.48 12.05
CA PHE A 689 26.12 -1.64 11.19
C PHE A 689 26.43 -0.27 11.80
N ASN A 690 25.43 0.44 12.30
CA ASN A 690 25.56 1.82 12.74
C ASN A 690 25.93 1.98 14.23
N LYS A 691 25.83 0.92 15.04
CA LYS A 691 26.30 0.93 16.43
C LYS A 691 27.54 0.05 16.65
N TRP A 692 27.50 -1.22 16.24
CA TRP A 692 28.57 -2.17 16.52
C TRP A 692 29.74 -2.05 15.53
N ILE A 693 29.50 -2.19 14.22
CA ILE A 693 30.54 -2.07 13.19
C ILE A 693 31.13 -0.66 13.18
N ARG A 694 30.30 0.40 13.18
CA ARG A 694 30.78 1.78 13.28
C ARG A 694 31.68 2.02 14.49
N GLY A 695 31.41 1.37 15.62
CA GLY A 695 32.20 1.53 16.85
C GLY A 695 33.51 0.71 16.87
N LYS A 696 33.55 -0.45 16.20
CA LYS A 696 34.70 -1.36 16.22
C LYS A 696 35.60 -1.25 14.99
N TYR A 697 35.02 -0.92 13.83
CA TYR A 697 35.65 -0.84 12.51
C TYR A 697 35.19 0.46 11.81
N PRO A 698 35.60 1.64 12.31
CA PRO A 698 35.11 2.93 11.82
C PRO A 698 35.52 3.21 10.37
N HIS A 699 36.69 2.74 9.94
CA HIS A 699 37.21 2.98 8.58
C HIS A 699 36.45 2.13 7.58
N TRP A 700 36.12 0.87 7.93
CA TRP A 700 35.25 0.00 7.13
C TRP A 700 33.88 0.63 6.97
N TRP A 701 33.30 1.13 8.06
CA TRP A 701 31.99 1.78 8.03
C TRP A 701 32.00 3.01 7.11
N ALA A 702 33.00 3.89 7.24
CA ALA A 702 33.17 5.06 6.38
C ALA A 702 33.35 4.70 4.90
N LYS A 703 34.11 3.64 4.61
CA LYS A 703 34.38 3.23 3.23
C LYS A 703 33.19 2.54 2.56
N TYR A 704 32.48 1.64 3.26
CA TYR A 704 31.55 0.69 2.62
C TYR A 704 30.09 0.82 3.05
N ASN A 705 29.72 1.39 4.20
CA ASN A 705 28.35 1.33 4.71
C ASN A 705 27.31 1.93 3.75
N TYR A 706 27.58 3.12 3.20
CA TYR A 706 26.68 3.77 2.24
C TYR A 706 26.69 3.05 0.87
N VAL A 707 27.81 2.45 0.49
CA VAL A 707 27.91 1.63 -0.73
C VAL A 707 27.13 0.32 -0.59
N LEU A 708 27.15 -0.30 0.59
CA LEU A 708 26.36 -1.48 0.95
C LEU A 708 24.87 -1.20 0.80
N SER A 709 24.40 -0.06 1.35
CA SER A 709 23.01 0.38 1.17
C SER A 709 22.66 0.53 -0.31
N ALA A 710 23.44 1.30 -1.06
CA ALA A 710 23.17 1.55 -2.48
C ALA A 710 23.17 0.24 -3.30
N ALA A 711 24.05 -0.71 -2.99
CA ALA A 711 24.14 -2.00 -3.66
C ALA A 711 22.93 -2.91 -3.36
N LEU A 712 22.50 -3.01 -2.10
CA LEU A 712 21.34 -3.81 -1.70
C LEU A 712 20.04 -3.23 -2.28
N ASP A 713 19.86 -1.91 -2.20
CA ASP A 713 18.70 -1.22 -2.76
C ASP A 713 18.62 -1.38 -4.29
N SER A 714 19.76 -1.25 -4.97
CA SER A 714 19.82 -1.43 -6.43
C SER A 714 19.61 -2.88 -6.84
N GLY A 715 20.19 -3.85 -6.11
CA GLY A 715 20.04 -5.28 -6.38
C GLY A 715 18.59 -5.73 -6.22
N LEU A 716 17.95 -5.32 -5.12
CA LEU A 716 16.52 -5.53 -4.87
C LEU A 716 15.66 -4.95 -6.01
N ALA A 717 15.87 -3.67 -6.37
CA ALA A 717 15.07 -2.99 -7.38
C ALA A 717 15.16 -3.68 -8.74
N VAL A 718 16.38 -4.03 -9.19
CA VAL A 718 16.57 -4.72 -10.47
C VAL A 718 15.95 -6.12 -10.44
N SER A 719 16.08 -6.87 -9.35
CA SER A 719 15.42 -8.19 -9.23
C SER A 719 13.91 -8.10 -9.24
N ALA A 720 13.33 -7.15 -8.51
CA ALA A 720 11.89 -6.94 -8.49
C ALA A 720 11.34 -6.63 -9.89
N ILE A 721 12.04 -5.79 -10.66
CA ILE A 721 11.69 -5.49 -12.06
C ILE A 721 11.72 -6.76 -12.92
N VAL A 722 12.81 -7.54 -12.84
CA VAL A 722 12.96 -8.76 -13.67
C VAL A 722 11.93 -9.82 -13.28
N ILE A 723 11.76 -10.12 -12.00
CA ILE A 723 10.75 -11.07 -11.51
C ILE A 723 9.37 -10.64 -11.98
N PHE A 724 9.06 -9.35 -11.88
CA PHE A 724 7.77 -8.83 -12.30
C PHE A 724 7.54 -9.05 -13.81
N PHE A 725 8.41 -8.52 -14.67
CA PHE A 725 8.19 -8.57 -16.12
C PHE A 725 8.38 -9.97 -16.73
N ALA A 726 9.28 -10.78 -16.17
CA ALA A 726 9.56 -12.11 -16.71
C ALA A 726 8.61 -13.19 -16.19
N LEU A 727 8.06 -13.06 -14.97
CA LEU A 727 7.28 -14.11 -14.32
C LEU A 727 5.88 -13.66 -13.92
N VAL A 728 5.77 -12.64 -13.06
CA VAL A 728 4.47 -12.22 -12.48
C VAL A 728 3.53 -11.65 -13.54
N PHE A 729 4.04 -10.83 -14.47
CA PHE A 729 3.26 -10.18 -15.51
C PHE A 729 2.70 -11.16 -16.56
N PRO A 730 3.47 -12.16 -17.04
CA PRO A 730 2.93 -13.27 -17.83
C PRO A 730 1.96 -14.19 -17.08
N GLY A 731 1.75 -14.00 -15.78
CA GLY A 731 0.83 -14.80 -14.95
C GLY A 731 1.45 -16.06 -14.35
N VAL A 732 2.79 -16.20 -14.37
CA VAL A 732 3.47 -17.32 -13.71
C VAL A 732 3.37 -17.14 -12.20
N SER A 733 2.77 -18.12 -11.54
CA SER A 733 2.73 -18.21 -10.08
C SER A 733 3.23 -19.57 -9.62
N LEU A 734 3.98 -19.59 -8.52
CA LEU A 734 4.50 -20.81 -7.92
C LEU A 734 3.67 -21.14 -6.67
N SER A 735 2.84 -22.18 -6.74
CA SER A 735 2.03 -22.63 -5.61
C SER A 735 2.68 -23.84 -4.95
N TRP A 736 3.20 -23.65 -3.74
CA TRP A 736 3.73 -24.71 -2.87
C TRP A 736 3.70 -24.22 -1.42
N TRP A 737 4.02 -25.10 -0.46
CA TRP A 737 3.93 -24.81 0.97
C TRP A 737 4.57 -23.46 1.36
N GLY A 738 5.80 -23.19 0.92
CA GLY A 738 6.52 -21.96 1.29
C GLY A 738 5.86 -20.67 0.79
N ASN A 739 5.02 -20.74 -0.25
CA ASN A 739 4.30 -19.58 -0.78
C ASN A 739 2.86 -19.48 -0.24
N ASN A 740 2.28 -20.59 0.24
CA ASN A 740 0.89 -20.65 0.69
C ASN A 740 0.76 -20.57 2.23
N VAL A 741 1.78 -20.99 2.99
CA VAL A 741 1.72 -21.15 4.45
C VAL A 741 1.35 -19.86 5.20
N GLN A 742 1.75 -18.70 4.68
CA GLN A 742 1.40 -17.41 5.30
C GLN A 742 -0.12 -17.19 5.30
N GLY A 743 -0.78 -17.46 4.17
CA GLY A 743 -2.21 -17.21 3.98
C GLY A 743 -3.13 -18.18 4.73
N THR A 744 -2.61 -19.30 5.24
CA THR A 744 -3.41 -20.32 5.96
C THR A 744 -3.47 -20.12 7.47
N THR A 745 -2.73 -19.15 8.00
CA THR A 745 -2.71 -18.85 9.45
C THR A 745 -3.77 -17.82 9.83
N ALA A 746 -4.16 -17.75 11.11
CA ALA A 746 -5.07 -16.71 11.61
C ALA A 746 -4.51 -15.29 11.37
N ASP A 747 -3.18 -15.11 11.33
CA ASP A 747 -2.51 -13.87 10.92
C ASP A 747 -2.74 -13.55 9.43
N GLY A 748 -2.60 -14.54 8.56
CA GLY A 748 -2.85 -14.40 7.12
C GLY A 748 -4.31 -14.11 6.78
N LEU A 749 -5.24 -14.66 7.57
CA LEU A 749 -6.68 -14.44 7.43
C LEU A 749 -7.18 -13.17 8.14
N GLY A 750 -6.38 -12.56 9.02
CA GLY A 750 -6.79 -11.41 9.82
C GLY A 750 -7.94 -11.72 10.79
N SER A 751 -7.94 -12.88 11.44
CA SER A 751 -9.07 -13.32 12.26
C SER A 751 -9.25 -12.49 13.55
N PRO A 752 -10.48 -12.02 13.90
CA PRO A 752 -10.74 -11.29 15.13
C PRO A 752 -10.73 -12.20 16.36
N SER A 753 -10.39 -11.66 17.53
CA SER A 753 -10.37 -12.41 18.79
C SER A 753 -11.75 -12.67 19.39
N ILE A 754 -12.71 -11.78 19.18
CA ILE A 754 -14.10 -11.97 19.59
C ILE A 754 -14.97 -11.96 18.35
N MET A 755 -15.49 -13.12 17.99
CA MET A 755 -16.37 -13.20 16.84
C MET A 755 -17.77 -12.73 17.27
N THR A 756 -18.35 -11.78 16.52
CA THR A 756 -19.78 -11.47 16.63
C THR A 756 -20.58 -12.73 16.32
N GLU A 757 -21.80 -12.90 16.85
CA GLU A 757 -22.62 -14.11 16.65
C GLU A 757 -22.85 -14.48 15.16
N LYS A 758 -22.57 -13.56 14.22
CA LYS A 758 -22.54 -13.80 12.77
C LYS A 758 -21.16 -14.11 12.16
N THR A 759 -20.05 -13.76 12.83
CA THR A 759 -18.69 -14.12 12.40
C THR A 759 -18.15 -15.37 13.08
N ALA A 760 -18.74 -15.80 14.21
CA ALA A 760 -18.37 -17.04 14.90
C ALA A 760 -18.61 -18.29 14.05
N THR A 761 -19.47 -18.18 13.04
CA THR A 761 -19.75 -19.24 12.05
C THR A 761 -18.73 -19.30 10.90
N CYS A 762 -17.71 -18.44 10.85
CA CYS A 762 -16.74 -18.43 9.74
C CYS A 762 -15.33 -18.92 10.08
N SER A 763 -14.96 -19.14 11.34
CA SER A 763 -13.58 -19.55 11.70
C SER A 763 -13.44 -20.97 12.23
N ASN A 764 -14.54 -21.64 12.54
CA ASN A 764 -14.58 -23.07 12.89
C ASN A 764 -15.44 -23.89 11.92
N ALA A 765 -15.78 -23.34 10.75
CA ALA A 765 -16.49 -24.06 9.70
C ALA A 765 -15.51 -24.90 8.85
N THR A 766 -15.00 -25.99 9.43
CA THR A 766 -15.35 -27.27 8.80
C THR A 766 -16.84 -27.46 9.05
N SER A 767 -17.64 -27.32 7.99
CA SER A 767 -19.04 -27.76 7.89
C SER A 767 -19.99 -27.40 9.06
N GLU A 768 -20.95 -26.52 8.77
CA GLU A 768 -22.34 -26.44 9.29
C GLU A 768 -22.76 -25.04 9.82
N GLU A 769 -23.58 -24.40 8.98
CA GLU A 769 -24.77 -23.56 9.23
C GLU A 769 -24.70 -22.32 10.12
N SER A 770 -24.60 -21.15 9.46
CA SER A 770 -25.20 -19.91 9.95
C SER A 770 -26.73 -19.97 9.79
N SER A 771 -27.49 -19.86 10.88
CA SER A 771 -28.92 -19.58 10.81
C SER A 771 -29.15 -18.10 10.43
N SER A 772 -28.78 -17.72 9.22
CA SER A 772 -29.49 -16.65 8.53
C SER A 772 -30.86 -17.20 8.17
N ILE A 773 -31.94 -16.52 8.55
CA ILE A 773 -33.28 -16.86 8.06
C ILE A 773 -33.20 -16.88 6.53
N TRP A 774 -33.35 -18.07 5.95
CA TRP A 774 -33.35 -18.31 4.52
C TRP A 774 -34.60 -17.62 3.93
N THR A 775 -34.44 -16.86 2.85
CA THR A 775 -35.55 -16.27 2.08
C THR A 775 -35.30 -16.44 0.59
N ALA A 776 -36.35 -16.53 -0.21
CA ALA A 776 -36.24 -16.79 -1.64
C ALA A 776 -35.55 -15.63 -2.39
N GLU A 777 -35.74 -14.39 -1.96
CA GLU A 777 -35.08 -13.22 -2.55
C GLU A 777 -33.57 -13.25 -2.33
N LYS A 778 -33.11 -13.67 -1.14
CA LYS A 778 -31.67 -13.81 -0.86
C LYS A 778 -31.06 -14.97 -1.64
N ALA A 779 -31.78 -16.08 -1.75
CA ALA A 779 -31.34 -17.20 -2.58
C ALA A 779 -31.23 -16.78 -4.06
N LEU A 780 -32.19 -16.02 -4.56
CA LEU A 780 -32.13 -15.43 -5.90
C LEU A 780 -30.96 -14.44 -6.03
N GLU A 781 -30.67 -13.66 -5.00
CA GLU A 781 -29.54 -12.73 -4.97
C GLU A 781 -28.19 -13.44 -5.08
N ASN A 782 -28.07 -14.62 -4.50
CA ASN A 782 -26.86 -15.45 -4.53
C ASN A 782 -26.71 -16.26 -5.82
N LEU A 783 -27.76 -16.40 -6.63
CA LEU A 783 -27.72 -17.17 -7.87
C LEU A 783 -26.89 -16.45 -8.95
N ASN A 784 -25.86 -17.12 -9.49
CA ASN A 784 -25.00 -16.56 -10.54
C ASN A 784 -25.67 -16.60 -11.93
N ILE A 785 -26.57 -15.66 -12.18
CA ILE A 785 -27.27 -15.48 -13.46
C ILE A 785 -26.77 -14.25 -14.26
N GLY A 786 -25.74 -13.58 -13.77
CA GLY A 786 -25.09 -12.43 -14.43
C GLY A 786 -26.08 -11.36 -14.90
N LYS A 787 -25.91 -10.92 -16.16
CA LYS A 787 -26.76 -9.87 -16.77
C LYS A 787 -28.22 -10.25 -16.94
N LEU A 788 -28.56 -11.54 -16.89
CA LEU A 788 -29.94 -12.02 -17.07
C LEU A 788 -30.86 -11.54 -15.94
N ARG A 789 -30.31 -11.24 -14.75
CA ARG A 789 -31.07 -10.69 -13.62
C ARG A 789 -31.78 -9.38 -13.94
N ASN A 790 -31.20 -8.58 -14.82
CA ASN A 790 -31.71 -7.25 -15.18
C ASN A 790 -32.56 -7.26 -16.44
N THR A 791 -33.05 -8.43 -16.88
CA THR A 791 -33.96 -8.50 -18.02
C THR A 791 -35.25 -7.73 -17.71
N PRO A 792 -35.75 -6.87 -18.61
CA PRO A 792 -37.04 -6.19 -18.42
C PRO A 792 -38.23 -7.15 -18.58
N HIS A 793 -38.00 -8.36 -19.09
CA HIS A 793 -39.02 -9.38 -19.36
C HIS A 793 -39.04 -10.44 -18.23
N LYS A 794 -39.96 -10.29 -17.27
CA LYS A 794 -40.07 -11.16 -16.09
C LYS A 794 -40.41 -12.62 -16.44
N ASP A 795 -41.19 -12.82 -17.49
CA ASP A 795 -41.50 -14.14 -18.07
C ASP A 795 -40.25 -14.84 -18.62
N LEU A 796 -39.36 -14.10 -19.28
CA LEU A 796 -38.06 -14.65 -19.71
C LEU A 796 -37.14 -14.97 -18.53
N LEU A 797 -37.19 -14.15 -17.46
CA LEU A 797 -36.44 -14.44 -16.24
C LEU A 797 -36.87 -15.76 -15.61
N PHE A 798 -38.18 -16.06 -15.58
CA PHE A 798 -38.68 -17.36 -15.12
C PHE A 798 -38.03 -18.53 -15.88
N PHE A 799 -38.00 -18.48 -17.21
CA PHE A 799 -37.38 -19.55 -18.01
C PHE A 799 -35.87 -19.67 -17.79
N HIS A 800 -35.17 -18.55 -17.58
CA HIS A 800 -33.74 -18.56 -17.25
C HIS A 800 -33.46 -19.15 -15.85
N LEU A 801 -34.35 -18.90 -14.89
CA LEU A 801 -34.28 -19.47 -13.55
C LEU A 801 -34.61 -20.96 -13.56
N ALA A 802 -35.69 -21.38 -14.22
CA ALA A 802 -36.00 -22.80 -14.42
C ALA A 802 -34.85 -23.56 -15.11
N GLY A 803 -34.15 -22.90 -16.06
CA GLY A 803 -32.97 -23.45 -16.71
C GLY A 803 -31.78 -23.71 -15.78
N GLN A 804 -31.78 -23.22 -14.54
CA GLN A 804 -30.74 -23.52 -13.55
C GLN A 804 -30.83 -24.94 -13.00
N LEU A 805 -32.01 -25.59 -13.08
CA LEU A 805 -32.16 -27.00 -12.70
C LEU A 805 -31.19 -27.93 -13.46
N LYS A 806 -30.76 -27.55 -14.67
CA LYS A 806 -29.72 -28.24 -15.45
C LYS A 806 -28.35 -28.27 -14.79
N ARG A 807 -28.14 -27.44 -13.78
CA ARG A 807 -26.90 -27.31 -13.01
C ARG A 807 -27.08 -27.70 -11.55
N VAL A 808 -28.32 -27.93 -11.10
CA VAL A 808 -28.60 -28.51 -9.79
C VAL A 808 -28.48 -30.01 -9.96
N ILE A 809 -27.37 -30.54 -9.47
CA ILE A 809 -27.09 -31.97 -9.50
C ILE A 809 -27.72 -32.63 -8.27
N ARG A 810 -28.44 -33.74 -8.48
CA ARG A 810 -29.12 -34.50 -7.43
C ARG A 810 -28.14 -34.93 -6.33
N ALA A 811 -28.37 -34.44 -5.12
CA ALA A 811 -27.47 -34.50 -3.99
C ALA A 811 -27.29 -35.92 -3.45
N GLY A 812 -28.31 -36.78 -3.60
CA GLY A 812 -28.21 -38.22 -3.28
C GLY A 812 -27.03 -38.90 -4.00
N TRP A 813 -26.87 -38.68 -5.31
CA TRP A 813 -25.80 -39.30 -6.10
C TRP A 813 -24.42 -38.73 -5.81
N LYS A 814 -24.34 -37.42 -5.52
CA LYS A 814 -23.08 -36.77 -5.10
C LYS A 814 -22.50 -37.43 -3.85
N ARG A 815 -23.34 -37.81 -2.89
CA ARG A 815 -22.90 -38.45 -1.64
C ARG A 815 -22.17 -39.78 -1.88
N TYR A 816 -22.48 -40.45 -2.98
CA TYR A 816 -21.86 -41.69 -3.41
C TYR A 816 -20.72 -41.51 -4.41
N ASN A 817 -20.30 -40.27 -4.68
CA ASN A 817 -19.27 -39.94 -5.67
C ASN A 817 -19.53 -40.56 -7.05
N ILE A 818 -20.80 -40.64 -7.46
CA ILE A 818 -21.15 -41.07 -8.82
C ILE A 818 -20.52 -40.09 -9.82
N PRO A 819 -19.77 -40.58 -10.83
CA PRO A 819 -19.22 -39.74 -11.90
C PRO A 819 -20.36 -39.28 -12.82
N ASP A 820 -20.34 -37.99 -13.18
CA ASP A 820 -21.37 -37.34 -14.02
C ASP A 820 -22.83 -37.66 -13.60
N PRO A 821 -23.20 -37.35 -12.34
CA PRO A 821 -24.54 -37.60 -11.84
C PRO A 821 -25.58 -36.71 -12.54
N GLU A 822 -26.82 -37.17 -12.60
CA GLU A 822 -27.93 -36.47 -13.25
C GLU A 822 -28.24 -35.12 -12.58
N SER A 823 -28.80 -34.21 -13.38
CA SER A 823 -29.39 -32.98 -12.86
C SER A 823 -30.84 -33.18 -12.45
N VAL A 824 -31.37 -32.30 -11.61
CA VAL A 824 -32.80 -32.29 -11.22
C VAL A 824 -33.71 -32.17 -12.44
N SER A 825 -33.25 -31.48 -13.49
CA SER A 825 -34.00 -31.42 -14.74
C SER A 825 -34.02 -32.73 -15.53
N ASP A 826 -33.00 -33.58 -15.42
CA ASP A 826 -32.98 -34.90 -16.06
C ASP A 826 -33.96 -35.84 -15.36
N HIS A 827 -33.95 -35.83 -14.02
CA HIS A 827 -34.91 -36.53 -13.15
C HIS A 827 -36.36 -36.16 -13.49
N SER A 828 -36.70 -34.86 -13.44
CA SER A 828 -38.06 -34.38 -13.76
C SER A 828 -38.49 -34.70 -15.20
N TRP A 829 -37.55 -34.71 -16.15
CA TRP A 829 -37.84 -35.10 -17.53
C TRP A 829 -38.22 -36.57 -17.62
N ARG A 830 -37.45 -37.48 -17.00
CA ARG A 830 -37.74 -38.92 -17.04
C ARG A 830 -39.03 -39.26 -16.30
N MET A 831 -39.31 -38.62 -15.17
CA MET A 831 -40.60 -38.77 -14.49
C MET A 831 -41.80 -38.40 -15.38
N SER A 832 -41.68 -37.30 -16.13
CA SER A 832 -42.74 -36.89 -17.07
C SER A 832 -42.90 -37.89 -18.22
N LEU A 833 -41.79 -38.47 -18.69
CA LEU A 833 -41.80 -39.57 -19.67
C LEU A 833 -42.46 -40.84 -19.10
N LEU A 834 -42.21 -41.19 -17.83
CA LEU A 834 -42.86 -42.32 -17.18
C LEU A 834 -44.38 -42.08 -17.02
N ALA A 835 -44.78 -40.85 -16.67
CA ALA A 835 -46.18 -40.47 -16.54
C ALA A 835 -46.99 -40.71 -17.82
N ILE A 836 -46.43 -40.37 -18.99
CA ILE A 836 -47.11 -40.59 -20.28
C ILE A 836 -47.17 -42.06 -20.70
N CYS A 837 -46.33 -42.92 -20.10
CA CYS A 837 -46.30 -44.36 -20.35
C CYS A 837 -47.26 -45.16 -19.46
N LEU A 838 -47.87 -44.53 -18.45
CA LEU A 838 -48.88 -45.18 -17.62
C LEU A 838 -50.16 -45.44 -18.42
N PRO A 839 -50.85 -46.57 -18.20
CA PRO A 839 -52.05 -46.89 -18.95
C PRO A 839 -53.21 -45.97 -18.55
N SER A 840 -54.02 -45.55 -19.52
CA SER A 840 -55.20 -44.70 -19.26
C SER A 840 -56.26 -45.38 -18.37
N SER A 841 -56.14 -46.70 -18.11
CA SER A 841 -56.99 -47.46 -17.21
C SER A 841 -56.84 -47.11 -15.72
N LEU A 842 -55.78 -46.38 -15.32
CA LEU A 842 -55.63 -45.88 -13.93
C LEU A 842 -56.74 -44.91 -13.51
N GLY A 843 -57.45 -44.30 -14.48
CA GLY A 843 -58.53 -43.35 -14.20
C GLY A 843 -58.04 -42.02 -13.60
N VAL A 844 -56.80 -41.62 -13.92
CA VAL A 844 -56.17 -40.33 -13.55
C VAL A 844 -55.87 -39.51 -14.80
N ASP A 845 -55.81 -38.19 -14.68
CA ASP A 845 -55.38 -37.31 -15.78
C ASP A 845 -53.86 -37.37 -15.97
N LEU A 846 -53.41 -38.22 -16.89
CA LEU A 846 -51.98 -38.41 -17.19
C LEU A 846 -51.30 -37.13 -17.70
N ALA A 847 -52.02 -36.22 -18.36
CA ALA A 847 -51.45 -34.94 -18.76
C ALA A 847 -51.21 -34.05 -17.55
N ARG A 848 -52.11 -34.07 -16.56
CA ARG A 848 -51.92 -33.38 -15.28
C ARG A 848 -50.76 -33.98 -14.48
N VAL A 849 -50.66 -35.32 -14.41
CA VAL A 849 -49.53 -36.02 -13.75
C VAL A 849 -48.20 -35.64 -14.42
N SER A 850 -48.12 -35.69 -15.74
CA SER A 850 -46.92 -35.30 -16.52
C SER A 850 -46.54 -33.83 -16.31
N GLN A 851 -47.50 -32.92 -16.18
CA GLN A 851 -47.23 -31.51 -15.91
C GLN A 851 -46.79 -31.27 -14.47
N MET A 852 -47.38 -32.01 -13.51
CA MET A 852 -47.01 -31.95 -12.10
C MET A 852 -45.57 -32.42 -11.88
N THR A 853 -45.16 -33.53 -12.52
CA THR A 853 -43.80 -34.06 -12.42
C THR A 853 -42.75 -33.14 -13.04
N LEU A 854 -43.12 -32.25 -13.98
CA LEU A 854 -42.19 -31.25 -14.53
C LEU A 854 -41.91 -30.08 -13.58
N VAL A 855 -42.77 -29.83 -12.59
CA VAL A 855 -42.69 -28.63 -11.74
C VAL A 855 -42.54 -28.93 -10.26
N HIS A 856 -42.66 -30.20 -9.84
CA HIS A 856 -42.61 -30.58 -8.44
C HIS A 856 -41.31 -30.15 -7.72
N ASP A 857 -40.16 -30.28 -8.39
CA ASP A 857 -38.85 -29.84 -7.87
C ASP A 857 -38.42 -28.44 -8.35
N ILE A 858 -39.34 -27.63 -8.90
CA ILE A 858 -38.98 -26.30 -9.42
C ILE A 858 -38.49 -25.34 -8.32
N GLY A 859 -38.85 -25.59 -7.06
CA GLY A 859 -38.35 -24.84 -5.91
C GLY A 859 -36.83 -25.00 -5.69
N GLU A 860 -36.24 -26.11 -6.14
CA GLU A 860 -34.82 -26.41 -5.97
C GLU A 860 -33.90 -25.48 -6.77
N VAL A 861 -34.45 -24.70 -7.71
CA VAL A 861 -33.74 -23.61 -8.39
C VAL A 861 -33.07 -22.66 -7.38
N LEU A 862 -33.75 -22.40 -6.26
CA LEU A 862 -33.28 -21.46 -5.22
C LEU A 862 -32.86 -22.18 -3.93
N VAL A 863 -33.54 -23.28 -3.60
CA VAL A 863 -33.27 -24.05 -2.37
C VAL A 863 -32.03 -24.94 -2.53
N GLY A 864 -31.75 -25.41 -3.74
CA GLY A 864 -30.92 -26.60 -3.98
C GLY A 864 -31.66 -27.89 -3.64
N ASP A 865 -31.13 -29.03 -4.10
CA ASP A 865 -31.64 -30.36 -3.74
C ASP A 865 -31.23 -30.70 -2.30
N ILE A 866 -32.19 -30.68 -1.37
CA ILE A 866 -32.00 -30.97 0.05
C ILE A 866 -32.38 -32.44 0.32
N THR A 867 -31.41 -33.21 0.79
CA THR A 867 -31.57 -34.62 1.16
C THR A 867 -31.90 -34.79 2.65
N PRO A 868 -32.39 -35.98 3.08
CA PRO A 868 -32.58 -36.31 4.49
C PRO A 868 -31.30 -36.19 5.35
N HIS A 869 -30.12 -36.17 4.74
CA HIS A 869 -28.84 -36.05 5.43
C HIS A 869 -28.42 -34.61 5.74
N ASP A 870 -29.05 -33.62 5.10
CA ASP A 870 -28.72 -32.20 5.25
C ASP A 870 -29.28 -31.56 6.53
N LYS A 871 -29.89 -32.36 7.42
CA LYS A 871 -30.43 -31.97 8.75
C LYS A 871 -31.43 -30.79 8.74
N VAL A 872 -31.95 -30.39 7.59
CA VAL A 872 -33.01 -29.37 7.49
C VAL A 872 -34.36 -29.97 7.91
N PRO A 873 -35.07 -29.39 8.90
CA PRO A 873 -36.39 -29.90 9.30
C PRO A 873 -37.37 -29.91 8.12
N LYS A 874 -38.21 -30.96 8.00
CA LYS A 874 -39.20 -31.08 6.90
C LYS A 874 -40.08 -29.84 6.73
N MET A 875 -40.48 -29.22 7.85
CA MET A 875 -41.26 -27.97 7.85
C MET A 875 -40.48 -26.79 7.27
N GLU A 876 -39.17 -26.71 7.53
CA GLU A 876 -38.32 -25.66 6.97
C GLU A 876 -38.04 -25.92 5.49
N LYS A 877 -37.73 -27.16 5.07
CA LYS A 877 -37.62 -27.53 3.64
C LYS A 877 -38.84 -27.07 2.87
N ARG A 878 -40.03 -27.47 3.34
CA ARG A 878 -41.31 -27.10 2.71
C ARG A 878 -41.50 -25.58 2.65
N ARG A 879 -41.21 -24.87 3.74
CA ARG A 879 -41.31 -23.40 3.78
C ARG A 879 -40.40 -22.74 2.74
N ARG A 880 -39.16 -23.21 2.59
CA ARG A 880 -38.19 -22.67 1.64
C ARG A 880 -38.60 -22.94 0.19
N GLU A 881 -39.04 -24.15 -0.11
CA GLU A 881 -39.50 -24.53 -1.43
C GLU A 881 -40.77 -23.75 -1.81
N GLU A 882 -41.73 -23.65 -0.90
CA GLU A 882 -42.96 -22.88 -1.12
C GLU A 882 -42.67 -21.40 -1.42
N GLU A 883 -41.78 -20.78 -0.65
CA GLU A 883 -41.37 -19.39 -0.87
C GLU A 883 -40.67 -19.22 -2.25
N SER A 884 -39.85 -20.21 -2.65
CA SER A 884 -39.21 -20.24 -3.96
C SER A 884 -40.21 -20.33 -5.10
N VAL A 885 -41.17 -21.27 -5.01
CA VAL A 885 -42.17 -21.46 -6.05
C VAL A 885 -43.11 -20.27 -6.13
N ARG A 886 -43.49 -19.66 -5.01
CA ARG A 886 -44.28 -18.41 -5.01
C ARG A 886 -43.54 -17.27 -5.69
N LEU A 887 -42.23 -17.11 -5.44
CA LEU A 887 -41.40 -16.12 -6.12
C LEU A 887 -41.32 -16.39 -7.62
N LEU A 888 -41.03 -17.63 -8.04
CA LEU A 888 -40.95 -18.02 -9.45
C LEU A 888 -42.29 -17.83 -10.18
N SER A 889 -43.40 -18.27 -9.58
CA SER A 889 -44.74 -18.08 -10.12
C SER A 889 -45.15 -16.61 -10.25
N SER A 890 -44.67 -15.74 -9.35
CA SER A 890 -44.89 -14.29 -9.45
C SER A 890 -44.24 -13.66 -10.69
N LEU A 891 -43.17 -14.26 -11.22
CA LEU A 891 -42.49 -13.78 -12.42
C LEU A 891 -43.30 -14.02 -13.69
N LEU A 892 -44.05 -15.13 -13.75
CA LEU A 892 -44.98 -15.41 -14.84
C LEU A 892 -46.26 -14.57 -14.74
N GLY A 893 -46.75 -14.37 -13.51
CA GLY A 893 -47.99 -13.65 -13.24
C GLY A 893 -49.25 -14.29 -13.87
N GLY A 894 -50.41 -13.69 -13.58
CA GLY A 894 -51.70 -14.11 -14.15
C GLY A 894 -52.08 -15.56 -13.86
N GLU A 895 -52.88 -16.15 -14.75
CA GLU A 895 -53.37 -17.53 -14.62
C GLU A 895 -52.23 -18.57 -14.76
N LYS A 896 -51.17 -18.27 -15.52
CA LYS A 896 -50.06 -19.19 -15.74
C LYS A 896 -49.20 -19.38 -14.49
N GLY A 897 -48.84 -18.29 -13.80
CA GLY A 897 -48.13 -18.37 -12.53
C GLY A 897 -48.94 -19.09 -11.45
N LYS A 898 -50.25 -18.82 -11.40
CA LYS A 898 -51.17 -19.54 -10.50
C LYS A 898 -51.21 -21.04 -10.82
N TYR A 899 -51.30 -21.42 -12.09
CA TYR A 899 -51.33 -22.83 -12.51
C TYR A 899 -50.09 -23.62 -12.07
N ILE A 900 -48.88 -23.03 -12.19
CA ILE A 900 -47.63 -23.66 -11.74
C ILE A 900 -47.62 -23.84 -10.21
N LEU A 901 -48.05 -22.81 -9.47
CA LEU A 901 -48.13 -22.88 -8.02
C LEU A 901 -49.17 -23.93 -7.56
N ASP A 902 -50.34 -23.99 -8.20
CA ASP A 902 -51.40 -24.94 -7.88
C ASP A 902 -50.95 -26.40 -8.13
N LEU A 903 -50.21 -26.66 -9.23
CA LEU A 903 -49.63 -27.98 -9.48
C LEU A 903 -48.60 -28.39 -8.42
N TRP A 904 -47.73 -27.46 -8.00
CA TRP A 904 -46.74 -27.72 -6.97
C TRP A 904 -47.38 -27.99 -5.61
N LEU A 905 -48.39 -27.19 -5.22
CA LEU A 905 -49.15 -27.40 -3.99
C LEU A 905 -49.87 -28.75 -3.99
N GLU A 906 -50.49 -29.13 -5.12
CA GLU A 906 -51.17 -30.42 -5.25
C GLU A 906 -50.21 -31.61 -5.04
N PHE A 907 -49.00 -31.55 -5.60
CA PHE A 907 -47.97 -32.57 -5.39
C PHE A 907 -47.54 -32.67 -3.91
N GLU A 908 -47.37 -31.53 -3.24
CA GLU A 908 -46.95 -31.45 -1.85
C GLU A 908 -48.04 -31.84 -0.84
N GLU A 909 -49.30 -31.59 -1.16
CA GLU A 909 -50.45 -32.01 -0.35
C GLU A 909 -50.70 -33.52 -0.45
N ASN A 910 -50.42 -34.12 -1.62
CA ASN A 910 -50.52 -35.57 -1.87
C ASN A 910 -51.92 -36.17 -1.62
N GLU A 911 -52.98 -35.37 -1.84
CA GLU A 911 -54.37 -35.75 -1.58
C GLU A 911 -55.10 -36.27 -2.83
N THR A 912 -54.70 -35.83 -4.03
CA THR A 912 -55.32 -36.24 -5.29
C THR A 912 -54.73 -37.55 -5.80
N LYS A 913 -55.50 -38.32 -6.57
CA LYS A 913 -54.97 -39.56 -7.19
C LYS A 913 -53.80 -39.24 -8.12
N GLU A 914 -53.87 -38.13 -8.84
CA GLU A 914 -52.82 -37.62 -9.69
C GLU A 914 -51.52 -37.35 -8.92
N SER A 915 -51.60 -36.67 -7.76
CA SER A 915 -50.44 -36.39 -6.90
C SER A 915 -49.81 -37.66 -6.32
N GLN A 916 -50.63 -38.65 -5.94
CA GLN A 916 -50.15 -39.93 -5.44
C GLN A 916 -49.42 -40.73 -6.53
N VAL A 917 -49.96 -40.74 -7.75
CA VAL A 917 -49.27 -41.34 -8.91
C VAL A 917 -47.98 -40.60 -9.21
N ALA A 918 -47.96 -39.25 -9.18
CA ALA A 918 -46.75 -38.47 -9.39
C ALA A 918 -45.68 -38.77 -8.32
N ARG A 919 -46.07 -39.00 -7.06
CA ARG A 919 -45.15 -39.37 -5.98
C ARG A 919 -44.59 -40.78 -6.14
N ASP A 920 -45.40 -41.73 -6.59
CA ASP A 920 -44.93 -43.07 -6.94
C ASP A 920 -43.92 -43.03 -8.11
N LEU A 921 -44.12 -42.10 -9.06
CA LEU A 921 -43.19 -41.86 -10.16
C LEU A 921 -41.85 -41.26 -9.71
N ASP A 922 -41.83 -40.41 -8.69
CA ASP A 922 -40.62 -39.84 -8.08
C ASP A 922 -39.75 -40.97 -7.46
N GLU A 923 -40.39 -41.85 -6.69
CA GLU A 923 -39.73 -42.97 -6.02
C GLU A 923 -39.19 -44.02 -7.01
N ILE A 924 -39.99 -44.43 -8.02
CA ILE A 924 -39.54 -45.44 -8.99
C ILE A 924 -38.43 -44.92 -9.91
N GLU A 925 -38.45 -43.63 -10.26
CA GLU A 925 -37.43 -43.03 -11.12
C GLU A 925 -36.07 -43.05 -10.41
N MET A 926 -36.04 -42.70 -9.12
CA MET A 926 -34.85 -42.81 -8.29
C MET A 926 -34.33 -44.25 -8.20
N VAL A 927 -35.21 -45.25 -8.14
CA VAL A 927 -34.83 -46.68 -8.14
C VAL A 927 -34.22 -47.08 -9.49
N PHE A 928 -34.82 -46.68 -10.62
CA PHE A 928 -34.23 -46.91 -11.95
C PHE A 928 -32.84 -46.30 -12.03
N GLN A 929 -32.68 -45.04 -11.63
CA GLN A 929 -31.40 -44.34 -11.71
C GLN A 929 -30.33 -45.00 -10.84
N ALA A 930 -30.70 -45.43 -9.63
CA ALA A 930 -29.79 -46.13 -8.73
C ALA A 930 -29.29 -47.42 -9.37
N VAL A 931 -30.18 -48.24 -9.94
CA VAL A 931 -29.80 -49.47 -10.64
C VAL A 931 -28.85 -49.18 -11.81
N GLU A 932 -29.16 -48.21 -12.66
CA GLU A 932 -28.29 -47.81 -13.77
C GLU A 932 -26.88 -47.40 -13.30
N TYR A 933 -26.79 -46.62 -12.22
CA TYR A 933 -25.50 -46.22 -11.65
C TYR A 933 -24.74 -47.38 -11.01
N GLU A 934 -25.43 -48.32 -10.37
CA GLU A 934 -24.80 -49.55 -9.88
C GLU A 934 -24.17 -50.35 -11.03
N TYR A 935 -24.87 -50.52 -12.16
CA TYR A 935 -24.33 -51.19 -13.34
C TYR A 935 -23.16 -50.44 -13.98
N MET A 936 -23.19 -49.10 -13.99
CA MET A 936 -22.14 -48.29 -14.59
C MET A 936 -20.86 -48.19 -13.75
N THR A 937 -21.00 -48.19 -12.42
CA THR A 937 -19.93 -47.76 -11.50
C THR A 937 -19.53 -48.82 -10.48
N GLU A 938 -20.24 -49.94 -10.41
CA GLU A 938 -20.10 -50.97 -9.35
C GLU A 938 -20.30 -50.41 -7.92
N SER A 939 -20.89 -49.21 -7.79
CA SER A 939 -21.24 -48.62 -6.50
C SER A 939 -22.36 -49.41 -5.82
N LYS A 940 -22.39 -49.43 -4.49
CA LYS A 940 -23.48 -50.08 -3.72
C LYS A 940 -24.49 -49.03 -3.28
N LEU A 941 -25.61 -48.93 -4.00
CA LEU A 941 -26.67 -47.92 -3.82
C LEU A 941 -27.93 -48.52 -3.18
N GLY A 942 -27.77 -49.59 -2.39
CA GLY A 942 -28.88 -50.33 -1.78
C GLY A 942 -29.79 -49.51 -0.86
N GLU A 943 -29.35 -48.35 -0.34
CA GLU A 943 -30.21 -47.48 0.46
C GLU A 943 -31.39 -46.90 -0.35
N PHE A 944 -31.16 -46.58 -1.63
CA PHE A 944 -32.17 -45.99 -2.52
C PHE A 944 -33.25 -47.00 -2.92
N MET A 945 -32.94 -48.30 -2.87
CA MET A 945 -33.89 -49.38 -3.21
C MET A 945 -35.06 -49.44 -2.22
N THR A 946 -34.90 -48.88 -1.02
CA THR A 946 -35.96 -48.84 -0.02
C THR A 946 -37.17 -48.01 -0.45
N ALA A 947 -36.99 -47.06 -1.38
CA ALA A 947 -38.03 -46.26 -2.02
C ALA A 947 -39.12 -47.11 -2.68
N ALA A 948 -38.76 -48.27 -3.23
CA ALA A 948 -39.71 -49.19 -3.85
C ALA A 948 -40.82 -49.66 -2.89
N ASN A 949 -40.58 -49.63 -1.58
CA ASN A 949 -41.57 -50.01 -0.57
C ASN A 949 -42.67 -48.96 -0.38
N ASN A 950 -42.39 -47.70 -0.74
CA ASN A 950 -43.34 -46.60 -0.61
C ASN A 950 -44.38 -46.57 -1.73
N ILE A 951 -44.12 -47.30 -2.83
CA ILE A 951 -44.94 -47.28 -4.05
C ILE A 951 -46.28 -48.00 -3.81
N VAL A 952 -47.38 -47.30 -4.07
CA VAL A 952 -48.75 -47.81 -3.84
C VAL A 952 -49.44 -48.23 -5.15
N THR A 953 -49.24 -47.49 -6.23
CA THR A 953 -49.89 -47.71 -7.53
C THR A 953 -49.49 -49.08 -8.09
N PRO A 954 -50.46 -49.98 -8.40
CA PRO A 954 -50.16 -51.35 -8.81
C PRO A 954 -49.20 -51.47 -10.01
N GLU A 955 -49.39 -50.63 -11.02
CA GLU A 955 -48.60 -50.61 -12.24
C GLU A 955 -47.14 -50.19 -11.97
N VAL A 956 -46.95 -49.16 -11.16
CA VAL A 956 -45.61 -48.67 -10.79
C VAL A 956 -44.91 -49.66 -9.86
N LYS A 957 -45.68 -50.31 -8.96
CA LYS A 957 -45.17 -51.34 -8.05
C LYS A 957 -44.68 -52.57 -8.80
N ASP A 958 -45.39 -52.96 -9.86
CA ASP A 958 -44.96 -54.03 -10.74
C ASP A 958 -43.64 -53.67 -11.46
N TRP A 959 -43.46 -52.43 -11.92
CA TRP A 959 -42.16 -51.97 -12.44
C TRP A 959 -41.05 -52.06 -11.39
N ALA A 960 -41.31 -51.62 -10.17
CA ALA A 960 -40.35 -51.70 -9.06
C ALA A 960 -39.90 -53.15 -8.79
N LEU A 961 -40.84 -54.10 -8.77
CA LEU A 961 -40.53 -55.51 -8.57
C LEU A 961 -39.66 -56.10 -9.68
N ARG A 962 -39.93 -55.75 -10.94
CA ARG A 962 -39.15 -56.22 -12.10
C ARG A 962 -37.72 -55.68 -12.04
N VAL A 963 -37.55 -54.38 -11.79
CA VAL A 963 -36.26 -53.71 -11.70
C VAL A 963 -35.40 -54.25 -10.57
N LEU A 964 -35.99 -54.44 -9.39
CA LEU A 964 -35.30 -55.05 -8.26
C LEU A 964 -34.93 -56.52 -8.56
N GLY A 965 -35.80 -57.26 -9.25
CA GLY A 965 -35.50 -58.60 -9.72
C GLY A 965 -34.32 -58.66 -10.71
N GLU A 966 -34.26 -57.73 -11.67
CA GLU A 966 -33.14 -57.59 -12.62
C GLU A 966 -31.83 -57.27 -11.90
N ARG A 967 -31.88 -56.32 -10.96
CA ARG A 967 -30.75 -55.93 -10.12
C ARG A 967 -30.23 -57.11 -9.28
N ASP A 968 -31.10 -57.82 -8.58
CA ASP A 968 -30.70 -58.96 -7.74
C ASP A 968 -30.09 -60.10 -8.56
N GLY A 969 -30.48 -60.24 -9.82
CA GLY A 969 -29.88 -61.20 -10.76
C GLY A 969 -28.47 -60.83 -11.26
N ALA A 970 -28.07 -59.57 -11.14
CA ALA A 970 -26.72 -59.10 -11.51
C ALA A 970 -25.74 -59.01 -10.35
N TRP A 971 -26.23 -58.91 -9.11
CA TRP A 971 -25.41 -58.84 -7.89
C TRP A 971 -25.24 -60.19 -7.16
N ASN A 972 -26.01 -61.22 -7.52
CA ASN A 972 -25.79 -62.62 -7.15
C ASN A 972 -24.94 -63.33 -8.20
#